data_AF-A0A9Q0XRF5-F1
#
_entry.id   AF-A0A9Q0XRF5-F1
#
_cell.length_a   1.000
_cell.length_b   1.000
_cell.length_c   1.000
_cell.angle_alpha   90.00
_cell.angle_beta   90.00
_cell.angle_gamma   90.00
#
_symmetry.space_group_name_H-M   'P 1'
#
loop_
_entity.id
_entity.type
_entity.pdbx_description
1 polymer ?
#
loop_
_entity_poly.entity_id
_entity_poly.type
_entity_poly.pdbx_seq_one_letter_code
_entity_poly.pdbx_strand_id
1 'polypeptide(L)'
;MAKMEQTTINLWVKMEPFIVGALQIPPPSKLSMHYLRKMSTYVRMRSSEGYYPYLSWPMWRHIACGKLQLEKDLAWLYFELFDSLVERKSEKRLEWAELSVDTLRFLIFLYIQQLNKVSLRTSLLGDEWPNPRSKSYSLTGESTNQIKNWNDSYHQDFVHNHLQDLLELLLDPDQLTASSHSTHNSLVSPEAVRALSFLIEGSVNSNRTIHQLHELALWQPLHAKSGYSKIFKAFFFSKFESWVRACLTMNPFGITACLKSGKKLAWAHQVEGASKRARIACNTPMVPPAHRVVVMSQVYKQTLAKSSDTLEDTHVKIHRCCESFIYLLSPLRSVTIEKCRNSTFVLGPVQTVVHLHSCDNVRLIVVCHRLSLSSTISCTLHILTPTRPLILLGNEAVTFAPYHTHYPMLEDHMARTGLATVPNYWDNPMLVCKENCDGDVFRLLPSSEFYPFVVPFEMEGDTTEIPGGLPPAYQKALNQREQRIRIWQKTVKEAGLTKDQRKSFQMLVENKFYEWLVYTGSRQQLDSLVLPAAVFGAIAVQFLGADTGANNAGVQPSPAVTSLVGICFFCALLVFQITFYEGKNFQGRRYESDRDCLDFHTDLSRCNSIRVEGGAWVVYERPNFAGNMYVLTHGEYPEYQRWMGLNDRVSSCKYIQLPGAGKYHIQLYEKGDFSGQMHDYSDDCPSVMEQFHFREIYSCKVLDGAWVFYEHPNYRGRQYYLERGEYSKPMEWGAASPVVQSFRRIAE
;
A
#
# COMPACT_ATOMS: atom_id res chain seq x y z
N MET A 1 22.58 45.06 -25.90
CA MET A 1 22.74 45.05 -24.43
C MET A 1 21.64 44.16 -23.84
N ALA A 2 21.94 42.88 -23.63
CA ALA A 2 21.04 41.96 -22.95
C ALA A 2 20.98 42.34 -21.47
N LYS A 3 19.77 42.40 -20.89
CA LYS A 3 19.58 42.55 -19.44
C LYS A 3 20.39 41.46 -18.73
N MET A 4 21.31 41.85 -17.86
CA MET A 4 21.88 40.96 -16.83
C MET A 4 20.70 40.42 -16.01
N GLU A 5 20.25 39.20 -16.30
CA GLU A 5 19.40 38.47 -15.36
C GLU A 5 20.19 38.33 -14.07
N GLN A 6 19.72 38.96 -12.99
CA GLN A 6 20.24 38.72 -11.65
C GLN A 6 20.13 37.22 -11.39
N THR A 7 21.27 36.56 -11.24
CA THR A 7 21.33 35.13 -10.96
C THR A 7 20.68 34.89 -9.60
N THR A 8 19.45 34.36 -9.61
CA THR A 8 18.68 34.04 -8.42
C THR A 8 19.11 32.68 -7.91
N ILE A 9 19.63 32.64 -6.68
CA ILE A 9 20.05 31.39 -6.03
C ILE A 9 18.95 30.98 -5.08
N ASN A 10 18.56 29.72 -5.20
CA ASN A 10 17.64 29.08 -4.28
C ASN A 10 18.42 28.02 -3.52
N LEU A 11 18.47 28.14 -2.19
CA LEU A 11 18.94 27.10 -1.29
C LEU A 11 17.73 26.42 -0.66
N TRP A 12 17.82 25.14 -0.37
CA TRP A 12 16.77 24.42 0.36
C TRP A 12 17.37 23.33 1.25
N VAL A 13 16.57 22.88 2.21
CA VAL A 13 16.94 21.82 3.15
C VAL A 13 16.69 20.45 2.53
N LYS A 14 17.70 19.56 2.60
CA LYS A 14 17.60 18.16 2.20
C LYS A 14 16.65 17.40 3.13
N MET A 15 15.78 16.58 2.56
CA MET A 15 14.84 15.79 3.37
C MET A 15 15.49 14.56 4.02
N GLU A 16 16.44 13.93 3.33
CA GLU A 16 16.98 12.62 3.71
C GLU A 16 17.56 12.57 5.13
N PRO A 17 18.33 13.55 5.62
CA PRO A 17 18.81 13.55 7.01
C PRO A 17 17.69 13.51 8.06
N PHE A 18 16.52 14.05 7.74
CA PHE A 18 15.38 14.08 8.66
C PHE A 18 14.46 12.88 8.50
N ILE A 19 14.23 12.44 7.26
CA ILE A 19 13.40 11.27 6.93
C ILE A 19 14.08 9.99 7.40
N VAL A 20 15.37 9.83 7.11
CA VAL A 20 16.11 8.61 7.42
C VAL A 20 16.88 8.77 8.73
N GLY A 21 17.52 9.91 8.97
CA GLY A 21 18.45 10.07 10.09
C GLY A 21 17.84 10.41 11.44
N ALA A 22 16.82 11.27 11.48
CA ALA A 22 16.29 11.80 12.73
C ALA A 22 15.35 10.79 13.41
N LEU A 23 15.68 10.40 14.64
CA LEU A 23 14.84 9.51 15.44
C LEU A 23 13.54 10.21 15.86
N GLN A 24 12.45 9.43 15.90
CA GLN A 24 11.11 9.93 16.24
C GLN A 24 10.83 9.96 17.75
N ILE A 25 11.85 10.30 18.52
CA ILE A 25 11.80 10.40 19.98
C ILE A 25 12.54 11.66 20.43
N PRO A 26 12.18 12.23 21.59
CA PRO A 26 12.98 13.29 22.20
C PRO A 26 14.42 12.80 22.40
N PRO A 27 15.44 13.63 22.10
CA PRO A 27 16.82 13.23 22.30
C PRO A 27 17.11 13.09 23.80
N PRO A 28 18.09 12.26 24.19
CA PRO A 28 18.58 12.21 25.55
C PRO A 28 18.97 13.59 26.06
N SER A 29 18.68 13.91 27.33
CA SER A 29 18.93 15.23 27.91
C SER A 29 20.39 15.68 27.83
N LYS A 30 21.33 14.72 27.84
CA LYS A 30 22.78 14.94 27.70
C LYS A 30 23.24 15.13 26.26
N LEU A 31 22.39 14.95 25.26
CA LEU A 31 22.70 15.26 23.86
C LEU A 31 22.46 16.76 23.55
N SER A 32 22.64 17.66 24.52
CA SER A 32 22.39 19.09 24.35
C SER A 32 23.53 19.82 23.63
N MET A 33 23.25 21.03 23.15
CA MET A 33 24.22 21.88 22.46
C MET A 33 25.53 22.05 23.24
N HIS A 34 25.44 22.20 24.56
CA HIS A 34 26.60 22.30 25.46
C HIS A 34 27.53 21.09 25.36
N TYR A 35 26.97 19.88 25.37
CA TYR A 35 27.76 18.66 25.30
C TYR A 35 28.29 18.39 23.89
N LEU A 36 27.55 18.76 22.84
CA LEU A 36 28.03 18.67 21.46
C LEU A 36 29.22 19.61 21.23
N ARG A 37 29.20 20.82 21.80
CA ARG A 37 30.37 21.73 21.79
C ARG A 37 31.57 21.12 22.51
N LYS A 38 31.37 20.58 23.73
CA LYS A 38 32.44 19.89 24.46
C LYS A 38 33.02 18.71 23.67
N MET A 39 32.18 17.95 22.99
CA MET A 39 32.61 16.87 22.10
C MET A 39 33.45 17.42 20.94
N SER A 40 32.99 18.47 20.25
CA SER A 40 33.72 19.11 19.16
C SER A 40 35.11 19.56 19.61
N THR A 41 35.21 20.26 20.73
CA THR A 41 36.51 20.68 21.32
C THR A 41 37.39 19.48 21.65
N TYR A 42 36.84 18.46 22.32
CA TYR A 42 37.60 17.28 22.74
C TYR A 42 38.20 16.51 21.55
N VAL A 43 37.43 16.31 20.48
CA VAL A 43 37.88 15.59 19.29
C VAL A 43 38.93 16.42 18.52
N ARG A 44 38.72 17.73 18.38
CA ARG A 44 39.66 18.63 17.68
C ARG A 44 41.00 18.78 18.40
N MET A 45 41.01 18.79 19.74
CA MET A 45 42.24 18.82 20.55
C MET A 45 43.10 17.56 20.36
N ARG A 46 42.51 16.45 19.90
CA ARG A 46 43.20 15.18 19.62
C ARG A 46 43.42 14.94 18.12
N SER A 47 43.52 16.02 17.34
CA SER A 47 43.82 15.95 15.91
C SER A 47 45.17 15.27 15.63
N SER A 48 46.17 15.46 16.48
CA SER A 48 47.48 14.79 16.39
C SER A 48 47.42 13.28 16.59
N GLU A 49 46.40 12.78 17.29
CA GLU A 49 46.14 11.35 17.50
C GLU A 49 45.32 10.73 16.34
N GLY A 50 44.99 11.52 15.31
CA GLY A 50 44.23 11.06 14.13
C GLY A 50 42.71 10.99 14.32
N TYR A 51 42.18 11.49 15.44
CA TYR A 51 40.73 11.48 15.72
C TYR A 51 39.94 12.63 15.07
N TYR A 52 40.60 13.51 14.33
CA TYR A 52 39.99 14.57 13.53
C TYR A 52 40.73 14.65 12.18
N PRO A 53 40.02 14.74 11.03
CA PRO A 53 38.59 15.07 10.86
C PRO A 53 37.63 13.88 10.98
N TYR A 54 38.11 12.64 11.09
CA TYR A 54 37.28 11.44 11.15
C TYR A 54 37.19 10.85 12.56
N LEU A 55 35.96 10.60 13.01
CA LEU A 55 35.66 10.01 14.31
C LEU A 55 35.43 8.50 14.17
N SER A 56 36.24 7.69 14.85
CA SER A 56 36.08 6.23 14.86
C SER A 56 35.06 5.76 15.89
N TRP A 57 34.44 4.58 15.66
CA TRP A 57 33.51 3.98 16.63
C TRP A 57 34.08 3.85 18.06
N PRO A 58 35.32 3.39 18.31
CA PRO A 58 35.87 3.32 19.66
C PRO A 58 35.90 4.67 20.38
N MET A 59 36.24 5.75 19.67
CA MET A 59 36.25 7.11 20.21
C MET A 59 34.84 7.62 20.48
N TRP A 60 33.90 7.42 19.53
CA TRP A 60 32.50 7.76 19.75
C TRP A 60 31.91 7.01 20.94
N ARG A 61 32.15 5.70 21.05
CA ARG A 61 31.72 4.88 22.19
C ARG A 61 32.27 5.41 23.51
N HIS A 62 33.55 5.81 23.55
CA HIS A 62 34.16 6.41 24.74
C HIS A 62 33.43 7.70 25.16
N ILE A 63 33.15 8.60 24.20
CA ILE A 63 32.46 9.86 24.47
C ILE A 63 30.99 9.61 24.85
N ALA A 64 30.27 8.84 24.04
CA ALA A 64 28.84 8.56 24.21
C ALA A 64 28.54 7.83 25.52
N CYS A 65 29.20 6.71 25.78
CA CYS A 65 28.94 5.93 27.00
C CYS A 65 29.62 6.54 28.24
N GLY A 66 30.82 7.09 28.09
CA GLY A 66 31.58 7.62 29.23
C GLY A 66 31.16 9.02 29.64
N LYS A 67 31.06 9.95 28.69
CA LYS A 67 30.80 11.38 28.97
C LYS A 67 29.32 11.73 28.86
N LEU A 68 28.64 11.25 27.82
CA LEU A 68 27.20 11.50 27.59
C LEU A 68 26.30 10.52 28.34
N GLN A 69 26.86 9.43 28.87
CA GLN A 69 26.13 8.36 29.58
C GLN A 69 24.99 7.74 28.75
N LEU A 70 25.19 7.61 27.45
CA LEU A 70 24.27 6.90 26.57
C LEU A 70 24.47 5.39 26.72
N GLU A 71 23.36 4.63 26.67
CA GLU A 71 23.44 3.17 26.53
C GLU A 71 24.23 2.82 25.26
N LYS A 72 25.02 1.74 25.31
CA LYS A 72 25.88 1.31 24.20
C LYS A 72 25.08 1.10 22.91
N ASP A 73 23.90 0.50 23.02
CA ASP A 73 23.03 0.20 21.89
C ASP A 73 22.48 1.48 21.25
N LEU A 74 22.09 2.48 22.06
CA LEU A 74 21.67 3.79 21.55
C LEU A 74 22.84 4.57 20.91
N ALA A 75 24.04 4.48 21.49
CA ALA A 75 25.24 5.08 20.90
C ALA A 75 25.58 4.44 19.55
N TRP A 76 25.48 3.12 19.45
CA TRP A 76 25.64 2.39 18.18
C TRP A 76 24.58 2.79 17.18
N LEU A 77 23.32 2.87 17.60
CA LEU A 77 22.22 3.30 16.75
C LEU A 77 22.53 4.65 16.09
N TYR A 78 22.92 5.69 16.84
CA TYR A 78 23.28 6.97 16.22
C TYR A 78 24.40 6.86 15.19
N PHE A 79 25.39 6.01 15.45
CA PHE A 79 26.52 5.81 14.55
C PHE A 79 26.08 5.09 13.26
N GLU A 80 25.29 4.02 13.38
CA GLU A 80 24.71 3.24 12.28
C GLU A 80 23.72 4.07 11.44
N LEU A 81 22.89 4.89 12.08
CA LEU A 81 21.98 5.81 11.41
C LEU A 81 22.72 6.80 10.53
N PHE A 82 23.82 7.37 11.03
CA PHE A 82 24.63 8.26 10.24
C PHE A 82 25.28 7.53 9.06
N ASP A 83 25.79 6.32 9.27
CA ASP A 83 26.37 5.52 8.18
C ASP A 83 25.36 5.24 7.06
N SER A 84 24.09 5.02 7.40
CA SER A 84 23.01 4.80 6.42
C SER A 84 22.73 6.01 5.51
N LEU A 85 23.10 7.22 5.95
CA LEU A 85 22.96 8.47 5.19
C LEU A 85 24.15 8.74 4.26
N VAL A 86 25.26 8.02 4.43
CA VAL A 86 26.44 8.18 3.59
C VAL A 86 26.24 7.39 2.29
N GLU A 87 26.36 8.06 1.15
CA GLU A 87 26.27 7.40 -0.16
C GLU A 87 27.43 6.42 -0.34
N ARG A 88 27.12 5.13 -0.35
CA ARG A 88 28.03 4.03 -0.72
C ARG A 88 27.47 3.30 -1.93
N LYS A 89 28.33 2.94 -2.88
CA LYS A 89 27.97 1.99 -3.94
C LYS A 89 27.50 0.67 -3.31
N SER A 90 26.51 0.01 -3.93
CA SER A 90 25.88 -1.22 -3.42
C SER A 90 26.91 -2.30 -3.06
N GLU A 91 27.92 -2.50 -3.90
CA GLU A 91 29.04 -3.45 -3.68
C GLU A 91 29.80 -3.17 -2.37
N LYS A 92 30.11 -1.89 -2.10
CA LYS A 92 30.86 -1.48 -0.90
C LYS A 92 30.03 -1.52 0.39
N ARG A 93 28.70 -1.66 0.30
CA ARG A 93 27.84 -1.85 1.48
C ARG A 93 27.93 -3.26 2.03
N LEU A 94 28.29 -4.24 1.20
CA LEU A 94 28.45 -5.64 1.59
C LEU A 94 29.80 -5.90 2.29
N GLU A 95 30.77 -5.00 2.16
CA GLU A 95 32.08 -5.09 2.81
C GLU A 95 32.06 -4.34 4.16
N TRP A 96 32.26 -5.06 5.27
CA TRP A 96 32.43 -4.44 6.60
C TRP A 96 33.73 -3.64 6.66
N ALA A 97 33.64 -2.32 6.49
CA ALA A 97 34.78 -1.42 6.65
C ALA A 97 34.96 -0.98 8.11
N GLU A 98 36.20 -0.63 8.49
CA GLU A 98 36.47 0.10 9.74
C GLU A 98 35.66 1.40 9.77
N LEU A 99 34.66 1.41 10.65
CA LEU A 99 33.62 2.42 10.74
C LEU A 99 34.17 3.73 11.35
N SER A 100 34.47 4.69 10.47
CA SER A 100 34.81 6.06 10.80
C SER A 100 33.89 7.04 10.07
N VAL A 101 33.56 8.17 10.71
CA VAL A 101 32.59 9.15 10.20
C VAL A 101 33.21 10.54 10.19
N ASP A 102 32.80 11.39 9.24
CA ASP A 102 33.18 12.81 9.26
C ASP A 102 32.63 13.48 10.52
N THR A 103 33.52 14.02 11.35
CA THR A 103 33.17 14.53 12.69
C THR A 103 32.18 15.68 12.62
N LEU A 104 32.35 16.59 11.66
CA LEU A 104 31.53 17.78 11.54
C LEU A 104 30.12 17.45 11.05
N ARG A 105 30.00 16.58 10.03
CA ARG A 105 28.71 16.06 9.57
C ARG A 105 28.02 15.25 10.66
N PHE A 106 28.77 14.47 11.43
CA PHE A 106 28.22 13.70 12.55
C PHE A 106 27.70 14.61 13.68
N LEU A 107 28.40 15.71 14.00
CA LEU A 107 27.92 16.72 14.96
C LEU A 107 26.60 17.36 14.51
N ILE A 108 26.48 17.70 13.23
CA ILE A 108 25.23 18.19 12.65
C ILE A 108 24.13 17.13 12.78
N PHE A 109 24.43 15.87 12.44
CA PHE A 109 23.50 14.76 12.56
C PHE A 109 23.02 14.52 14.01
N LEU A 110 23.90 14.64 15.00
CA LEU A 110 23.52 14.57 16.41
C LEU A 110 22.67 15.77 16.82
N TYR A 111 22.97 16.96 16.29
CA TYR A 111 22.20 18.17 16.56
C TYR A 111 20.77 18.08 16.01
N ILE A 112 20.56 17.56 14.80
CA ILE A 112 19.20 17.43 14.24
C ILE A 112 18.30 16.48 15.03
N GLN A 113 18.85 15.63 15.91
CA GLN A 113 18.04 14.81 16.83
C GLN A 113 17.23 15.68 17.82
N GLN A 114 17.59 16.96 17.98
CA GLN A 114 16.83 17.95 18.75
C GLN A 114 15.50 18.36 18.10
N LEU A 115 15.20 17.88 16.88
CA LEU A 115 13.96 18.20 16.17
C LEU A 115 12.68 17.87 16.96
N ASN A 116 12.70 16.76 17.70
CA ASN A 116 11.58 16.28 18.50
C ASN A 116 11.61 16.75 19.96
N LYS A 117 12.42 17.77 20.28
CA LYS A 117 12.42 18.37 21.62
C LYS A 117 11.09 19.07 21.89
N VAL A 118 10.36 18.62 22.91
CA VAL A 118 9.07 19.18 23.31
C VAL A 118 9.27 20.63 23.81
N SER A 119 8.59 21.59 23.21
CA SER A 119 8.50 22.97 23.71
C SER A 119 7.19 23.13 24.47
N LEU A 120 7.25 23.42 25.78
CA LEU A 120 6.10 23.54 26.68
C LEU A 120 5.10 24.66 26.32
N ARG A 121 5.40 25.52 25.34
CA ARG A 121 4.51 26.63 24.94
C ARG A 121 3.34 26.21 24.05
N THR A 122 3.38 25.05 23.41
CA THR A 122 2.40 24.67 22.37
C THR A 122 1.26 23.78 22.87
N SER A 123 1.33 23.30 24.12
CA SER A 123 0.43 22.28 24.70
C SER A 123 -0.78 22.83 25.47
N LEU A 124 -1.14 24.11 25.33
CA LEU A 124 -2.21 24.76 26.11
C LEU A 124 -3.57 24.91 25.41
N LEU A 125 -3.80 24.30 24.24
CA LEU A 125 -5.09 24.41 23.53
C LEU A 125 -5.68 23.03 23.17
N GLY A 126 -6.69 22.66 23.97
CA GLY A 126 -7.72 21.61 23.89
C GLY A 126 -7.75 20.59 22.75
N ASP A 127 -7.77 19.31 23.14
CA ASP A 127 -8.18 18.16 22.33
C ASP A 127 -9.72 18.00 22.35
N GLU A 128 -10.34 17.87 21.17
CA GLU A 128 -11.69 17.31 21.04
C GLU A 128 -11.74 16.35 19.84
N TRP A 129 -12.25 15.14 20.08
CA TRP A 129 -12.37 14.04 19.11
C TRP A 129 -13.43 14.33 18.02
N PRO A 130 -13.27 13.92 16.74
CA PRO A 130 -14.25 14.23 15.71
C PRO A 130 -15.54 13.39 15.81
N ASN A 131 -16.66 14.08 16.05
CA ASN A 131 -18.06 13.65 15.99
C ASN A 131 -18.53 13.54 14.50
N PRO A 132 -19.48 12.66 14.10
CA PRO A 132 -19.78 12.35 12.70
C PRO A 132 -20.49 13.45 11.86
N ARG A 133 -20.46 14.73 12.26
CA ARG A 133 -21.22 15.81 11.58
C ARG A 133 -20.41 17.00 11.03
N SER A 134 -19.07 16.96 10.95
CA SER A 134 -18.32 18.09 10.36
C SER A 134 -17.86 17.85 8.91
N LYS A 135 -18.22 18.81 8.05
CA LYS A 135 -17.84 18.92 6.64
C LYS A 135 -16.32 19.11 6.49
N SER A 136 -15.75 18.41 5.49
CA SER A 136 -14.49 18.70 4.78
C SER A 136 -13.41 19.50 5.52
N TYR A 137 -12.44 18.79 6.11
CA TYR A 137 -11.18 19.41 6.56
C TYR A 137 -10.24 19.67 5.37
N SER A 138 -9.77 20.91 5.27
CA SER A 138 -8.70 21.34 4.38
C SER A 138 -7.34 20.75 4.80
N LEU A 139 -6.43 20.62 3.84
CA LEU A 139 -5.07 20.05 3.98
C LEU A 139 -4.11 20.89 4.84
N THR A 140 -4.59 21.94 5.53
CA THR A 140 -3.75 22.91 6.26
C THR A 140 -4.14 23.05 7.74
N GLY A 141 -4.91 22.11 8.31
CA GLY A 141 -5.26 22.13 9.73
C GLY A 141 -4.21 21.40 10.58
N GLU A 142 -3.51 22.15 11.43
CA GLU A 142 -2.57 21.64 12.43
C GLU A 142 -3.28 20.76 13.46
N SER A 143 -2.72 19.58 13.74
CA SER A 143 -3.09 18.74 14.86
C SER A 143 -1.87 18.62 15.78
N THR A 144 -2.07 18.85 17.07
CA THR A 144 -1.06 19.14 18.09
C THR A 144 -0.12 18.00 18.49
N ASN A 145 -0.28 16.78 17.95
CA ASN A 145 0.62 15.64 18.18
C ASN A 145 1.23 15.06 16.87
N GLN A 146 1.51 15.91 15.87
CA GLN A 146 2.23 15.44 14.68
C GLN A 146 3.73 15.27 14.96
N ILE A 147 4.24 14.07 14.68
CA ILE A 147 5.66 13.83 14.51
C ILE A 147 6.18 14.71 13.38
N LYS A 148 7.10 15.61 13.71
CA LYS A 148 7.45 16.76 12.86
C LYS A 148 8.48 16.43 11.77
N ASN A 149 9.01 15.20 11.77
CA ASN A 149 10.11 14.76 10.91
C ASN A 149 9.72 14.47 9.45
N TRP A 150 8.43 14.52 9.07
CA TRP A 150 7.96 14.18 7.72
C TRP A 150 7.42 15.36 6.91
N ASN A 151 7.64 16.59 7.40
CA ASN A 151 7.18 17.82 6.81
C ASN A 151 8.38 18.68 6.40
N ASP A 152 8.57 18.85 5.10
CA ASP A 152 9.64 19.64 4.50
C ASP A 152 9.59 21.12 4.92
N SER A 153 8.41 21.66 5.21
CA SER A 153 8.28 23.00 5.84
C SER A 153 8.91 23.03 7.22
N TYR A 154 8.68 22.00 8.03
CA TYR A 154 9.22 21.95 9.38
C TYR A 154 10.74 21.77 9.39
N HIS A 155 11.29 21.03 8.42
CA HIS A 155 12.73 20.92 8.23
C HIS A 155 13.36 22.28 7.89
N GLN A 156 12.73 23.06 7.01
CA GLN A 156 13.17 24.41 6.69
C GLN A 156 13.11 25.31 7.93
N ASP A 157 12.00 25.32 8.66
CA ASP A 157 11.83 26.14 9.85
C ASP A 157 12.85 25.78 10.94
N PHE A 158 13.13 24.48 11.14
CA PHE A 158 14.14 24.02 12.08
C PHE A 158 15.53 24.52 11.69
N VAL A 159 15.96 24.29 10.44
CA VAL A 159 17.29 24.73 9.98
C VAL A 159 17.39 26.26 10.01
N HIS A 160 16.33 26.97 9.62
CA HIS A 160 16.31 28.43 9.69
C HIS A 160 16.49 28.89 11.14
N ASN A 161 15.66 28.41 12.08
CA ASN A 161 15.70 28.87 13.47
C ASN A 161 17.00 28.47 14.19
N HIS A 162 17.62 27.35 13.82
CA HIS A 162 18.84 26.85 14.45
C HIS A 162 20.12 27.06 13.62
N LEU A 163 20.08 27.86 12.55
CA LEU A 163 21.26 28.05 11.68
C LEU A 163 22.45 28.62 12.45
N GLN A 164 22.21 29.58 13.35
CA GLN A 164 23.26 30.16 14.18
C GLN A 164 23.92 29.09 15.06
N ASP A 165 23.12 28.28 15.76
CA ASP A 165 23.62 27.19 16.59
C ASP A 165 24.44 26.20 15.75
N LEU A 166 23.91 25.76 14.61
CA LEU A 166 24.58 24.85 13.69
C LEU A 166 25.93 25.40 13.23
N LEU A 167 26.02 26.69 12.88
CA LEU A 167 27.28 27.32 12.49
C LEU A 167 28.25 27.44 13.68
N GLU A 168 27.76 27.84 14.85
CA GLU A 168 28.58 27.92 16.08
C GLU A 168 29.13 26.54 16.50
N LEU A 169 28.40 25.45 16.22
CA LEU A 169 28.89 24.09 16.47
C LEU A 169 30.07 23.71 15.56
N LEU A 170 30.11 24.27 14.36
CA LEU A 170 31.09 23.96 13.32
C LEU A 170 32.31 24.88 13.35
N LEU A 171 32.23 26.01 14.06
CA LEU A 171 33.37 26.91 14.26
C LEU A 171 34.52 26.21 14.99
N ASP A 172 35.73 26.68 14.73
CA ASP A 172 36.90 26.29 15.52
C ASP A 172 36.75 26.86 16.95
N PRO A 173 37.15 26.12 18.00
CA PRO A 173 36.97 26.56 19.39
C PRO A 173 37.56 27.96 19.68
N ASP A 174 38.66 28.31 19.01
CA ASP A 174 39.35 29.61 19.17
C ASP A 174 38.57 30.80 18.58
N GLN A 175 37.56 30.54 17.75
CA GLN A 175 36.68 31.55 17.13
C GLN A 175 35.46 31.89 18.00
N LEU A 176 35.28 31.20 19.13
CA LEU A 176 34.17 31.38 20.07
C LEU A 176 34.62 32.14 21.32
N THR A 177 33.72 32.95 21.88
CA THR A 177 33.95 33.59 23.18
C THR A 177 33.95 32.57 24.32
N ALA A 178 34.36 33.00 25.53
CA ALA A 178 34.23 32.19 26.74
C ALA A 178 32.78 31.74 27.04
N SER A 179 31.78 32.50 26.56
CA SER A 179 30.36 32.15 26.62
C SER A 179 29.90 31.23 25.48
N SER A 180 30.82 30.72 24.65
CA SER A 180 30.55 29.84 23.50
C SER A 180 29.66 30.46 22.42
N HIS A 181 29.82 31.76 22.17
CA HIS A 181 29.13 32.47 21.10
C HIS A 181 30.09 32.98 20.04
N SER A 182 29.59 33.08 18.81
CA SER A 182 30.29 33.75 17.72
C SER A 182 30.39 35.26 17.95
N THR A 183 31.35 35.90 17.29
CA THR A 183 31.50 37.35 17.25
C THR A 183 31.36 37.84 15.80
N HIS A 184 31.19 39.16 15.60
CA HIS A 184 31.14 39.73 14.25
C HIS A 184 32.39 39.44 13.39
N ASN A 185 33.53 39.14 14.03
CA ASN A 185 34.79 38.83 13.36
C ASN A 185 35.07 37.33 13.23
N SER A 186 34.22 36.46 13.78
CA SER A 186 34.42 35.02 13.70
C SER A 186 34.38 34.57 12.24
N LEU A 187 35.32 33.69 11.88
CA LEU A 187 35.48 33.17 10.53
C LEU A 187 34.99 31.72 10.45
N VAL A 188 34.14 31.44 9.47
CA VAL A 188 33.65 30.09 9.14
C VAL A 188 34.58 29.49 8.10
N SER A 189 35.15 28.32 8.38
CA SER A 189 36.06 27.62 7.47
C SER A 189 35.33 26.99 6.28
N PRO A 190 35.99 26.78 5.13
CA PRO A 190 35.42 26.03 4.01
C PRO A 190 34.98 24.60 4.40
N GLU A 191 35.67 23.98 5.35
CA GLU A 191 35.34 22.67 5.91
C GLU A 191 33.99 22.67 6.63
N ALA A 192 33.72 23.72 7.44
CA ALA A 192 32.44 23.90 8.10
C ALA A 192 31.29 24.08 7.09
N VAL A 193 31.51 24.88 6.03
CA VAL A 193 30.51 25.04 4.95
C VAL A 193 30.29 23.74 4.17
N ARG A 194 31.35 22.95 3.93
CA ARG A 194 31.28 21.63 3.32
C ARG A 194 30.50 20.63 4.20
N ALA A 195 30.66 20.71 5.53
CA ALA A 195 29.86 19.94 6.47
C ALA A 195 28.38 20.35 6.43
N LEU A 196 28.07 21.65 6.37
CA LEU A 196 26.70 22.16 6.27
C LEU A 196 25.99 21.74 4.96
N SER A 197 26.75 21.42 3.92
CA SER A 197 26.21 20.84 2.68
C SER A 197 25.51 19.48 2.90
N PHE A 198 25.74 18.83 4.05
CA PHE A 198 24.97 17.66 4.48
C PHE A 198 23.48 17.96 4.66
N LEU A 199 23.12 19.18 5.07
CA LEU A 199 21.73 19.59 5.29
C LEU A 199 21.17 20.47 4.17
N ILE A 200 22.01 21.24 3.49
CA ILE A 200 21.57 22.28 2.56
C ILE A 200 22.23 22.08 1.20
N GLU A 201 21.42 22.18 0.15
CA GLU A 201 21.85 22.19 -1.25
C GLU A 201 21.12 23.32 -1.98
N GLY A 202 21.45 23.55 -3.24
CA GLY A 202 20.79 24.60 -4.00
C GLY A 202 21.00 24.57 -5.50
N SER A 203 20.42 25.56 -6.16
CA SER A 203 20.55 25.76 -7.60
C SER A 203 20.60 27.24 -7.96
N VAL A 204 21.20 27.51 -9.12
CA VAL A 204 21.34 28.83 -9.74
C VAL A 204 20.47 28.95 -11.01
N ASN A 205 19.99 27.83 -11.56
CA ASN A 205 19.37 27.76 -12.89
C ASN A 205 17.94 27.20 -12.81
N SER A 206 17.09 27.81 -11.98
CA SER A 206 15.69 27.38 -11.80
C SER A 206 15.56 25.89 -11.49
N ASN A 207 16.43 25.36 -10.61
CA ASN A 207 16.44 23.97 -10.12
C ASN A 207 16.79 22.90 -11.18
N ARG A 208 17.42 23.28 -12.30
CA ARG A 208 17.88 22.32 -13.33
C ARG A 208 19.14 21.55 -12.92
N THR A 209 20.08 22.23 -12.28
CA THR A 209 21.33 21.64 -11.78
C THR A 209 21.40 21.84 -10.27
N ILE A 210 21.60 20.74 -9.54
CA ILE A 210 21.72 20.75 -8.08
C ILE A 210 23.21 20.82 -7.73
N HIS A 211 23.56 21.73 -6.83
CA HIS A 211 24.91 21.95 -6.36
C HIS A 211 24.94 21.85 -4.83
N GLN A 212 26.08 21.39 -4.31
CA GLN A 212 26.30 21.39 -2.86
C GLN A 212 26.47 22.83 -2.36
N LEU A 213 26.03 23.13 -1.11
CA LEU A 213 26.12 24.49 -0.57
C LEU A 213 27.52 25.09 -0.66
N HIS A 214 28.57 24.30 -0.38
CA HIS A 214 29.95 24.78 -0.42
C HIS A 214 30.44 25.16 -1.81
N GLU A 215 29.96 24.50 -2.87
CA GLU A 215 30.29 24.85 -4.25
C GLU A 215 29.69 26.20 -4.62
N LEU A 216 28.43 26.43 -4.23
CA LEU A 216 27.73 27.70 -4.44
C LEU A 216 28.35 28.83 -3.62
N ALA A 217 28.68 28.58 -2.34
CA ALA A 217 29.30 29.56 -1.47
C ALA A 217 30.68 30.01 -1.99
N LEU A 218 31.45 29.10 -2.58
CA LEU A 218 32.76 29.38 -3.17
C LEU A 218 32.69 29.90 -4.61
N TRP A 219 31.50 30.02 -5.20
CA TRP A 219 31.35 30.52 -6.56
C TRP A 219 31.66 32.02 -6.64
N GLN A 220 32.62 32.40 -7.49
CA GLN A 220 33.19 33.77 -7.53
C GLN A 220 32.16 34.92 -7.60
N PRO A 221 31.06 34.84 -8.39
CA PRO A 221 30.04 35.89 -8.43
C PRO A 221 29.35 36.15 -7.08
N LEU A 222 29.45 35.20 -6.14
CA LEU A 222 28.78 35.23 -4.85
C LEU A 222 29.69 35.51 -3.68
N HIS A 223 31.00 35.69 -3.87
CA HIS A 223 31.94 35.94 -2.77
C HIS A 223 31.52 37.16 -1.93
N ALA A 224 31.08 38.24 -2.57
CA ALA A 224 30.60 39.44 -1.87
C ALA A 224 29.32 39.19 -1.06
N LYS A 225 28.40 38.36 -1.57
CA LYS A 225 27.12 38.05 -0.92
C LYS A 225 27.27 37.01 0.19
N SER A 226 27.97 35.91 -0.08
CA SER A 226 28.27 34.83 0.87
C SER A 226 29.24 35.26 1.97
N GLY A 227 29.94 36.38 1.80
CA GLY A 227 30.91 36.87 2.78
C GLY A 227 32.26 36.14 2.73
N TYR A 228 32.59 35.48 1.62
CA TYR A 228 33.90 34.84 1.43
C TYR A 228 35.02 35.87 1.27
N SER A 229 36.09 35.73 2.05
CA SER A 229 37.32 36.50 1.93
C SER A 229 38.43 35.67 1.30
N LYS A 230 38.93 36.12 0.14
CA LYS A 230 40.10 35.50 -0.50
C LYS A 230 41.38 35.63 0.34
N ILE A 231 41.45 36.65 1.20
CA ILE A 231 42.61 36.91 2.08
C ILE A 231 42.65 35.87 3.19
N PHE A 232 41.54 35.70 3.91
CA PHE A 232 41.45 34.75 5.03
C PHE A 232 41.14 33.32 4.58
N LYS A 233 40.79 33.11 3.30
CA LYS A 233 40.29 31.83 2.76
C LYS A 233 39.12 31.26 3.57
N ALA A 234 38.28 32.14 4.11
CA ALA A 234 37.20 31.83 5.02
C ALA A 234 36.02 32.81 4.83
N PHE A 235 34.88 32.50 5.44
CA PHE A 235 33.67 33.30 5.36
C PHE A 235 33.46 34.10 6.65
N PHE A 236 33.05 35.35 6.55
CA PHE A 236 32.62 36.11 7.72
C PHE A 236 31.29 35.56 8.25
N PHE A 237 31.25 35.16 9.52
CA PHE A 237 30.11 34.47 10.13
C PHE A 237 28.77 35.16 9.88
N SER A 238 28.66 36.44 10.26
CA SER A 238 27.40 37.20 10.17
C SER A 238 26.91 37.36 8.73
N LYS A 239 27.83 37.55 7.78
CA LYS A 239 27.51 37.69 6.36
C LYS A 239 27.05 36.35 5.77
N PHE A 240 27.75 35.28 6.10
CA PHE A 240 27.42 33.94 5.61
C PHE A 240 26.07 33.47 6.15
N GLU A 241 25.82 33.61 7.45
CA GLU A 241 24.54 33.26 8.07
C GLU A 241 23.38 34.04 7.44
N SER A 242 23.50 35.37 7.33
CA SER A 242 22.47 36.22 6.72
C SER A 242 22.20 35.83 5.27
N TRP A 243 23.25 35.51 4.51
CA TRP A 243 23.14 35.07 3.12
C TRP A 243 22.39 33.74 2.99
N VAL A 244 22.74 32.73 3.80
CA VAL A 244 22.05 31.43 3.79
C VAL A 244 20.58 31.62 4.16
N ARG A 245 20.26 32.41 5.20
CA ARG A 245 18.87 32.71 5.58
C ARG A 245 18.09 33.37 4.46
N ALA A 246 18.69 34.36 3.79
CA ALA A 246 18.04 35.11 2.71
C ALA A 246 17.80 34.25 1.46
N CYS A 247 18.64 33.24 1.21
CA CYS A 247 18.52 32.35 0.06
C CYS A 247 17.73 31.06 0.37
N LEU A 248 17.38 30.78 1.62
CA LEU A 248 16.70 29.55 2.02
C LEU A 248 15.22 29.57 1.61
N THR A 249 14.78 28.54 0.89
CA THR A 249 13.45 28.41 0.31
C THR A 249 12.85 27.02 0.58
N MET A 250 11.52 26.94 0.44
CA MET A 250 10.83 25.89 -0.32
C MET A 250 11.68 24.74 -0.86
N ASN A 251 11.75 23.53 -0.26
CA ASN A 251 12.33 22.40 -1.00
C ASN A 251 11.49 22.12 -2.26
N PRO A 252 12.04 22.34 -3.48
CA PRO A 252 11.27 22.24 -4.72
C PRO A 252 10.96 20.78 -5.12
N PHE A 253 11.63 19.82 -4.48
CA PHE A 253 11.48 18.38 -4.73
C PHE A 253 10.79 17.66 -3.56
N GLY A 254 10.43 18.40 -2.51
CA GLY A 254 9.87 17.85 -1.29
C GLY A 254 8.44 17.34 -1.40
N ILE A 255 7.93 16.77 -0.30
CA ILE A 255 6.55 16.24 -0.20
C ILE A 255 5.53 17.35 -0.49
N THR A 256 5.74 18.57 0.02
CA THR A 256 4.81 19.69 -0.18
C THR A 256 4.79 20.14 -1.65
N ALA A 257 5.95 20.20 -2.31
CA ALA A 257 6.04 20.49 -3.73
C ALA A 257 5.37 19.38 -4.56
N CYS A 258 5.64 18.11 -4.24
CA CYS A 258 5.01 16.95 -4.89
C CYS A 258 3.48 16.98 -4.81
N LEU A 259 2.91 17.39 -3.68
CA LEU A 259 1.46 17.48 -3.51
C LEU A 259 0.83 18.68 -4.24
N LYS A 260 1.54 19.81 -4.30
CA LYS A 260 1.06 21.05 -4.93
C LYS A 260 1.16 21.03 -6.45
N SER A 261 2.31 20.63 -6.98
CA SER A 261 2.67 20.75 -8.40
C SER A 261 3.18 19.45 -9.04
N GLY A 262 3.21 18.34 -8.30
CA GLY A 262 3.62 17.04 -8.82
C GLY A 262 2.66 16.45 -9.85
N LYS A 263 3.17 15.51 -10.65
CA LYS A 263 2.38 14.77 -11.63
C LYS A 263 1.45 13.81 -10.88
N LYS A 264 0.14 13.98 -11.09
CA LYS A 264 -0.86 13.05 -10.57
C LYS A 264 -0.77 11.74 -11.32
N LEU A 265 -0.73 10.64 -10.58
CA LEU A 265 -0.59 9.30 -11.12
C LEU A 265 -1.92 8.57 -11.07
N ALA A 266 -2.26 7.92 -12.17
CA ALA A 266 -3.46 7.14 -12.35
C ALA A 266 -3.14 5.65 -12.15
N TRP A 267 -2.91 5.21 -10.91
CA TRP A 267 -2.58 3.81 -10.63
C TRP A 267 -3.76 2.94 -10.20
N ALA A 268 -4.92 3.55 -9.92
CA ALA A 268 -6.16 2.81 -9.73
C ALA A 268 -6.75 2.43 -11.09
N HIS A 269 -6.97 1.14 -11.33
CA HIS A 269 -7.85 0.66 -12.39
C HIS A 269 -9.27 1.19 -12.11
N GLN A 270 -10.02 1.55 -13.15
CA GLN A 270 -11.39 2.06 -13.00
C GLN A 270 -12.26 1.02 -12.29
N VAL A 271 -12.54 1.23 -11.00
CA VAL A 271 -13.69 0.60 -10.35
C VAL A 271 -14.86 1.53 -10.62
N GLU A 272 -15.78 1.12 -11.51
CA GLU A 272 -17.04 1.84 -11.71
C GLU A 272 -17.82 1.86 -10.39
N GLY A 273 -18.03 3.06 -9.86
CA GLY A 273 -18.67 3.30 -8.58
C GLY A 273 -18.10 4.53 -7.87
N ALA A 274 -18.89 5.15 -7.00
CA ALA A 274 -18.59 6.43 -6.31
C ALA A 274 -17.41 6.38 -5.31
N SER A 275 -16.45 5.45 -5.46
CA SER A 275 -15.24 5.41 -4.64
C SER A 275 -14.27 6.53 -5.09
N LYS A 276 -13.83 7.37 -4.15
CA LYS A 276 -12.89 8.46 -4.45
C LYS A 276 -11.59 7.87 -4.99
N ARG A 277 -11.18 8.31 -6.19
CA ARG A 277 -9.89 7.93 -6.81
C ARG A 277 -8.73 8.16 -5.83
N ALA A 278 -7.87 7.16 -5.65
CA ALA A 278 -6.64 7.27 -4.87
C ALA A 278 -5.84 8.51 -5.28
N ARG A 279 -5.38 9.30 -4.30
CA ARG A 279 -4.58 10.50 -4.56
C ARG A 279 -3.11 10.12 -4.56
N ILE A 280 -2.57 9.92 -5.76
CA ILE A 280 -1.17 9.58 -5.95
C ILE A 280 -0.50 10.69 -6.75
N ALA A 281 0.61 11.19 -6.23
CA ALA A 281 1.42 12.20 -6.87
C ALA A 281 2.89 11.77 -6.83
N CYS A 282 3.62 12.04 -7.91
CA CYS A 282 5.07 11.99 -7.92
C CYS A 282 5.64 13.35 -8.29
N ASN A 283 6.84 13.65 -7.82
CA ASN A 283 7.59 14.77 -8.38
C ASN A 283 8.02 14.42 -9.83
N THR A 284 8.12 15.44 -10.68
CA THR A 284 8.32 15.33 -12.13
C THR A 284 9.54 14.46 -12.49
N PRO A 285 9.53 13.67 -13.59
CA PRO A 285 10.64 12.77 -13.94
C PRO A 285 12.00 13.44 -14.25
N MET A 286 12.09 14.78 -14.29
CA MET A 286 13.36 15.50 -14.49
C MET A 286 14.19 15.67 -13.20
N VAL A 287 13.72 15.11 -12.08
CA VAL A 287 14.37 15.20 -10.78
C VAL A 287 15.44 14.08 -10.65
N PRO A 288 16.65 14.38 -10.13
CA PRO A 288 17.66 13.35 -9.91
C PRO A 288 17.15 12.23 -9.00
N PRO A 289 17.59 10.96 -9.18
CA PRO A 289 17.08 9.80 -8.45
C PRO A 289 16.97 10.00 -6.93
N ALA A 290 18.02 10.55 -6.31
CA ALA A 290 18.10 10.82 -4.87
C ALA A 290 17.01 11.75 -4.30
N HIS A 291 16.27 12.49 -5.14
CA HIS A 291 15.20 13.39 -4.71
C HIS A 291 13.81 12.94 -5.15
N ARG A 292 13.67 11.77 -5.76
CA ARG A 292 12.36 11.28 -6.23
C ARG A 292 11.46 10.96 -5.04
N VAL A 293 10.24 11.49 -5.10
CA VAL A 293 9.22 11.29 -4.07
C VAL A 293 7.92 10.86 -4.71
N VAL A 294 7.30 9.84 -4.13
CA VAL A 294 5.94 9.42 -4.45
C VAL A 294 5.09 9.50 -3.20
N VAL A 295 3.98 10.22 -3.27
CA VAL A 295 3.02 10.35 -2.17
C VAL A 295 1.72 9.67 -2.56
N MET A 296 1.30 8.68 -1.77
CA MET A 296 0.04 7.97 -1.88
C MET A 296 -0.83 8.32 -0.68
N SER A 297 -2.02 8.84 -0.92
CA SER A 297 -2.90 9.29 0.14
C SER A 297 -4.35 8.89 -0.11
N GLN A 298 -5.06 8.54 0.97
CA GLN A 298 -6.50 8.27 0.96
C GLN A 298 -6.91 7.12 0.03
N VAL A 299 -6.11 6.05 -0.02
CA VAL A 299 -6.50 4.81 -0.69
C VAL A 299 -7.49 4.08 0.21
N TYR A 300 -8.68 3.79 -0.29
CA TYR A 300 -9.75 3.18 0.49
C TYR A 300 -10.39 2.03 -0.29
N LYS A 301 -10.49 0.84 0.31
CA LYS A 301 -11.12 -0.34 -0.30
C LYS A 301 -10.60 -0.66 -1.70
N GLN A 302 -9.31 -0.47 -1.93
CA GLN A 302 -8.68 -0.64 -3.25
C GLN A 302 -7.44 -1.52 -3.14
N THR A 303 -7.21 -2.30 -4.19
CA THR A 303 -5.94 -2.99 -4.40
C THR A 303 -5.13 -2.22 -5.43
N LEU A 304 -3.92 -1.80 -5.03
CA LEU A 304 -2.97 -1.12 -5.89
C LEU A 304 -1.75 -2.00 -6.05
N ALA A 305 -1.38 -2.31 -7.29
CA ALA A 305 -0.17 -3.04 -7.59
C ALA A 305 0.64 -2.33 -8.65
N LYS A 306 1.91 -2.09 -8.35
CA LYS A 306 2.81 -1.40 -9.25
C LYS A 306 4.23 -1.97 -9.16
N SER A 307 4.75 -2.36 -10.32
CA SER A 307 6.18 -2.44 -10.60
C SER A 307 6.51 -1.44 -11.70
N SER A 308 7.49 -0.56 -11.49
CA SER A 308 7.89 0.46 -12.47
C SER A 308 9.18 1.17 -12.08
N ASP A 309 9.94 1.59 -13.10
CA ASP A 309 11.09 2.51 -13.00
C ASP A 309 10.78 3.82 -12.25
N THR A 310 9.50 4.22 -12.19
CA THR A 310 9.06 5.40 -11.44
C THR A 310 9.18 5.24 -9.92
N LEU A 311 9.25 4.01 -9.42
CA LEU A 311 9.42 3.70 -8.00
C LEU A 311 10.88 3.41 -7.62
N GLU A 312 11.76 3.23 -8.61
CA GLU A 312 13.17 2.94 -8.37
C GLU A 312 13.90 4.08 -7.67
N ASP A 313 14.59 3.75 -6.58
CA ASP A 313 15.34 4.67 -5.71
C ASP A 313 14.48 5.87 -5.25
N THR A 314 13.18 5.64 -5.04
CA THR A 314 12.25 6.70 -4.62
C THR A 314 11.91 6.65 -3.14
N HIS A 315 11.68 7.83 -2.55
CA HIS A 315 11.09 7.97 -1.23
C HIS A 315 9.56 7.89 -1.33
N VAL A 316 8.95 6.86 -0.75
CA VAL A 316 7.51 6.64 -0.82
C VAL A 316 6.84 7.03 0.50
N LYS A 317 5.86 7.94 0.45
CA LYS A 317 5.02 8.28 1.60
C LYS A 317 3.59 7.79 1.37
N ILE A 318 3.14 6.86 2.19
CA ILE A 318 1.78 6.32 2.22
C ILE A 318 1.06 6.89 3.44
N HIS A 319 -0.10 7.51 3.24
CA HIS A 319 -0.79 8.22 4.30
C HIS A 319 -2.32 8.07 4.24
N ARG A 320 -2.95 7.76 5.38
CA ARG A 320 -4.41 7.62 5.52
C ARG A 320 -5.02 6.58 4.56
N CYS A 321 -4.36 5.44 4.38
CA CYS A 321 -4.94 4.31 3.65
C CYS A 321 -5.75 3.42 4.58
N CYS A 322 -6.89 2.91 4.12
CA CYS A 322 -7.78 2.10 4.94
C CYS A 322 -8.38 0.94 4.13
N GLU A 323 -8.46 -0.25 4.71
CA GLU A 323 -9.06 -1.45 4.08
C GLU A 323 -8.49 -1.72 2.67
N SER A 324 -7.18 -1.57 2.49
CA SER A 324 -6.54 -1.59 1.16
C SER A 324 -5.37 -2.57 1.08
N PHE A 325 -5.09 -3.08 -0.12
CA PHE A 325 -3.91 -3.89 -0.42
C PHE A 325 -2.98 -3.10 -1.34
N ILE A 326 -1.73 -2.90 -0.95
CA ILE A 326 -0.78 -2.09 -1.71
C ILE A 326 0.49 -2.89 -1.95
N TYR A 327 0.80 -3.14 -3.23
CA TYR A 327 1.96 -3.87 -3.72
C TYR A 327 2.89 -2.92 -4.48
N LEU A 328 4.07 -2.66 -3.94
CA LEU A 328 5.11 -1.82 -4.56
C LEU A 328 6.35 -2.68 -4.80
N LEU A 329 6.36 -3.43 -5.89
CA LEU A 329 7.33 -4.51 -6.16
C LEU A 329 8.55 -3.98 -6.94
N SER A 330 9.14 -2.90 -6.47
CA SER A 330 10.30 -2.22 -7.06
C SER A 330 11.32 -1.85 -5.98
N PRO A 331 12.61 -1.62 -6.30
CA PRO A 331 13.62 -1.25 -5.32
C PRO A 331 13.40 0.20 -4.85
N LEU A 332 13.06 0.38 -3.57
CA LEU A 332 12.70 1.68 -2.99
C LEU A 332 13.86 2.26 -2.18
N ARG A 333 13.94 3.59 -2.09
CA ARG A 333 14.94 4.27 -1.26
C ARG A 333 14.53 4.25 0.21
N SER A 334 13.35 4.77 0.54
CA SER A 334 12.74 4.71 1.88
C SER A 334 11.22 4.68 1.79
N VAL A 335 10.55 4.17 2.83
CA VAL A 335 9.08 4.13 2.88
C VAL A 335 8.56 4.62 4.23
N THR A 336 7.58 5.53 4.21
CA THR A 336 6.87 6.01 5.40
C THR A 336 5.39 5.70 5.28
N ILE A 337 4.86 4.87 6.19
CA ILE A 337 3.45 4.49 6.27
C ILE A 337 2.84 5.14 7.51
N GLU A 338 1.89 6.04 7.30
CA GLU A 338 1.32 6.87 8.36
C GLU A 338 -0.22 6.79 8.38
N LYS A 339 -0.82 6.69 9.58
CA LYS A 339 -2.28 6.80 9.77
C LYS A 339 -3.08 5.79 8.94
N CYS A 340 -2.54 4.59 8.73
CA CYS A 340 -3.17 3.55 7.93
C CYS A 340 -3.89 2.53 8.82
N ARG A 341 -5.01 1.96 8.34
CA ARG A 341 -5.82 0.99 9.10
C ARG A 341 -6.23 -0.22 8.27
N ASN A 342 -6.30 -1.40 8.86
CA ASN A 342 -6.84 -2.62 8.23
C ASN A 342 -6.27 -2.86 6.82
N SER A 343 -4.97 -2.61 6.62
CA SER A 343 -4.36 -2.60 5.27
C SER A 343 -3.16 -3.52 5.21
N THR A 344 -2.91 -4.10 4.03
CA THR A 344 -1.75 -4.94 3.76
C THR A 344 -0.80 -4.24 2.80
N PHE A 345 0.48 -4.14 3.17
CA PHE A 345 1.54 -3.56 2.37
C PHE A 345 2.58 -4.61 2.02
N VAL A 346 2.79 -4.83 0.72
CA VAL A 346 3.83 -5.72 0.19
C VAL A 346 4.81 -4.84 -0.57
N LEU A 347 6.02 -4.72 -0.04
CA LEU A 347 7.04 -3.82 -0.57
C LEU A 347 8.22 -4.62 -1.12
N GLY A 348 8.78 -4.13 -2.23
CA GLY A 348 10.09 -4.54 -2.69
C GLY A 348 11.19 -4.09 -1.72
N PRO A 349 12.45 -4.47 -1.99
CA PRO A 349 13.60 -4.12 -1.17
C PRO A 349 13.71 -2.61 -0.91
N VAL A 350 13.82 -2.23 0.36
CA VAL A 350 13.94 -0.83 0.81
C VAL A 350 15.34 -0.56 1.32
N GLN A 351 16.08 0.27 0.57
CA GLN A 351 17.51 0.50 0.76
C GLN A 351 17.90 1.10 2.11
N THR A 352 17.07 1.97 2.70
CA THR A 352 17.44 2.73 3.92
C THR A 352 16.55 2.40 5.11
N VAL A 353 15.26 2.73 5.05
CA VAL A 353 14.38 2.59 6.20
C VAL A 353 12.91 2.50 5.81
N VAL A 354 12.16 1.72 6.59
CA VAL A 354 10.71 1.69 6.61
C VAL A 354 10.21 2.23 7.95
N HIS A 355 9.33 3.22 7.92
CA HIS A 355 8.68 3.78 9.09
C HIS A 355 7.19 3.42 9.11
N LEU A 356 6.73 2.84 10.20
CA LEU A 356 5.31 2.61 10.46
C LEU A 356 4.89 3.48 11.64
N HIS A 357 3.97 4.41 11.41
CA HIS A 357 3.54 5.38 12.41
C HIS A 357 2.02 5.54 12.48
N SER A 358 1.46 5.56 13.70
CA SER A 358 0.02 5.80 13.91
C SER A 358 -0.87 4.82 13.12
N CYS A 359 -0.46 3.56 13.02
CA CYS A 359 -1.16 2.55 12.22
C CYS A 359 -1.86 1.51 13.08
N ASP A 360 -2.98 0.99 12.60
CA ASP A 360 -3.83 0.04 13.33
C ASP A 360 -4.16 -1.17 12.45
N ASN A 361 -3.94 -2.37 12.97
CA ASN A 361 -4.20 -3.63 12.27
C ASN A 361 -3.61 -3.64 10.83
N VAL A 362 -2.34 -3.30 10.72
CA VAL A 362 -1.60 -3.28 9.45
C VAL A 362 -0.72 -4.53 9.33
N ARG A 363 -0.75 -5.17 8.16
CA ARG A 363 0.19 -6.22 7.78
C ARG A 363 1.25 -5.65 6.85
N LEU A 364 2.53 -5.72 7.23
CA LEU A 364 3.65 -5.24 6.42
C LEU A 364 4.56 -6.41 6.06
N ILE A 365 4.84 -6.57 4.76
CA ILE A 365 5.75 -7.59 4.22
C ILE A 365 6.85 -6.85 3.46
N VAL A 366 8.09 -6.88 3.97
CA VAL A 366 9.17 -6.06 3.40
C VAL A 366 10.57 -6.60 3.69
N VAL A 367 11.47 -6.44 2.71
CA VAL A 367 12.93 -6.53 2.90
C VAL A 367 13.45 -5.10 3.06
N CYS A 368 14.11 -4.78 4.17
CA CYS A 368 14.59 -3.41 4.40
C CYS A 368 15.91 -3.38 5.18
N HIS A 369 16.68 -2.31 5.02
CA HIS A 369 17.88 -2.12 5.85
C HIS A 369 17.54 -1.88 7.32
N ARG A 370 16.46 -1.13 7.60
CA ARG A 370 15.99 -0.81 8.95
C ARG A 370 14.47 -0.64 8.97
N LEU A 371 13.87 -1.06 10.08
CA LEU A 371 12.45 -0.86 10.39
C LEU A 371 12.30 -0.02 11.66
N SER A 372 11.35 0.91 11.68
CA SER A 372 11.00 1.72 12.87
C SER A 372 9.49 1.82 13.06
N LEU A 373 9.04 1.58 14.29
CA LEU A 373 7.63 1.52 14.68
C LEU A 373 7.32 2.53 15.77
N SER A 374 6.21 3.27 15.64
CA SER A 374 5.75 4.22 16.65
C SER A 374 4.23 4.36 16.63
N SER A 375 3.60 4.40 17.80
CA SER A 375 2.16 4.59 17.91
C SER A 375 1.33 3.58 17.10
N THR A 376 1.76 2.30 17.03
CA THR A 376 1.08 1.26 16.24
C THR A 376 0.34 0.26 17.10
N ILE A 377 -0.79 -0.25 16.62
CA ILE A 377 -1.66 -1.18 17.36
C ILE A 377 -1.93 -2.41 16.49
N SER A 378 -1.80 -3.61 17.06
CA SER A 378 -2.17 -4.89 16.42
C SER A 378 -1.53 -5.12 15.04
N CYS A 379 -0.32 -4.62 14.81
CA CYS A 379 0.36 -4.72 13.51
C CYS A 379 1.17 -6.03 13.40
N THR A 380 1.14 -6.67 12.23
CA THR A 380 1.91 -7.88 11.92
C THR A 380 2.97 -7.59 10.87
N LEU A 381 4.23 -7.92 11.17
CA LEU A 381 5.40 -7.50 10.41
C LEU A 381 6.21 -8.72 9.97
N HIS A 382 6.22 -9.00 8.67
CA HIS A 382 7.01 -10.04 8.02
C HIS A 382 8.23 -9.40 7.38
N ILE A 383 9.40 -9.54 8.01
CA ILE A 383 10.56 -8.75 7.66
C ILE A 383 11.84 -9.57 7.47
N LEU A 384 12.70 -9.05 6.61
CA LEU A 384 14.10 -9.44 6.48
C LEU A 384 14.92 -8.15 6.63
N THR A 385 15.79 -8.10 7.64
CA THR A 385 16.56 -6.89 7.96
C THR A 385 17.92 -7.20 8.57
N PRO A 386 19.01 -6.57 8.09
CA PRO A 386 20.34 -6.72 8.66
C PRO A 386 20.55 -5.91 9.95
N THR A 387 19.57 -5.12 10.37
CA THR A 387 19.58 -4.37 11.64
C THR A 387 18.39 -4.75 12.52
N ARG A 388 18.51 -4.48 13.83
CA ARG A 388 17.46 -4.75 14.82
C ARG A 388 16.27 -3.81 14.59
N PRO A 389 15.03 -4.31 14.43
CA PRO A 389 13.84 -3.46 14.31
C PRO A 389 13.66 -2.53 15.51
N LEU A 390 13.37 -1.26 15.28
CA LEU A 390 13.23 -0.26 16.33
C LEU A 390 11.78 -0.13 16.80
N ILE A 391 11.55 -0.36 18.09
CA ILE A 391 10.27 -0.11 18.74
C ILE A 391 10.38 1.18 19.56
N LEU A 392 9.65 2.22 19.12
CA LEU A 392 9.55 3.52 19.77
C LEU A 392 8.30 3.59 20.66
N LEU A 393 7.89 4.79 21.08
CA LEU A 393 6.77 5.02 21.99
C LEU A 393 5.40 4.68 21.38
N GLY A 394 4.49 4.19 22.23
CA GLY A 394 3.05 4.04 21.94
C GLY A 394 2.65 2.82 21.11
N ASN A 395 3.47 1.77 21.06
CA ASN A 395 3.14 0.55 20.33
C ASN A 395 2.42 -0.47 21.23
N GLU A 396 1.48 -1.23 20.66
CA GLU A 396 0.71 -2.27 21.35
C GLU A 396 0.48 -3.48 20.44
N ALA A 397 0.62 -4.69 20.98
CA ALA A 397 0.33 -5.95 20.31
C ALA A 397 1.02 -6.14 18.95
N VAL A 398 2.28 -5.71 18.82
CA VAL A 398 3.07 -5.88 17.58
C VAL A 398 3.49 -7.34 17.43
N THR A 399 3.30 -7.93 16.25
CA THR A 399 3.73 -9.31 15.97
C THR A 399 4.81 -9.33 14.90
N PHE A 400 5.99 -9.88 15.21
CA PHE A 400 7.09 -10.06 14.26
C PHE A 400 7.15 -11.49 13.72
N ALA A 401 7.51 -11.62 12.46
CA ALA A 401 7.63 -12.89 11.75
C ALA A 401 8.71 -12.79 10.66
N PRO A 402 9.29 -13.94 10.24
CA PRO A 402 10.23 -13.91 9.13
C PRO A 402 9.53 -13.50 7.84
N TYR A 403 10.27 -12.86 6.94
CA TYR A 403 9.84 -12.61 5.57
C TYR A 403 9.44 -13.92 4.88
N HIS A 404 8.32 -13.90 4.16
CA HIS A 404 7.61 -15.12 3.77
C HIS A 404 7.02 -15.12 2.37
N THR A 405 7.54 -14.27 1.48
CA THR A 405 7.06 -14.12 0.10
C THR A 405 8.25 -14.08 -0.83
N HIS A 406 7.99 -14.23 -2.13
CA HIS A 406 8.96 -13.90 -3.17
C HIS A 406 8.21 -13.31 -4.37
N TYR A 407 8.95 -12.66 -5.25
CA TYR A 407 8.49 -12.32 -6.59
C TYR A 407 9.67 -12.41 -7.57
N PRO A 408 9.43 -12.63 -8.87
CA PRO A 408 10.48 -13.05 -9.81
C PRO A 408 11.73 -12.16 -9.90
N MET A 409 11.60 -10.85 -9.66
CA MET A 409 12.73 -9.90 -9.68
C MET A 409 13.33 -9.59 -8.30
N LEU A 410 12.95 -10.33 -7.25
CA LEU A 410 13.27 -9.94 -5.87
C LEU A 410 14.78 -9.95 -5.58
N GLU A 411 15.51 -10.98 -5.99
CA GLU A 411 16.96 -11.07 -5.72
C GLU A 411 17.75 -9.97 -6.45
N ASP A 412 17.39 -9.67 -7.71
CA ASP A 412 17.97 -8.55 -8.46
C ASP A 412 17.72 -7.21 -7.76
N HIS A 413 16.50 -6.99 -7.27
CA HIS A 413 16.18 -5.79 -6.51
C HIS A 413 16.93 -5.72 -5.17
N MET A 414 17.17 -6.85 -4.51
CA MET A 414 17.98 -6.93 -3.29
C MET A 414 19.44 -6.56 -3.60
N ALA A 415 20.02 -7.11 -4.67
CA ALA A 415 21.38 -6.78 -5.11
C ALA A 415 21.53 -5.28 -5.45
N ARG A 416 20.56 -4.70 -6.16
CA ARG A 416 20.55 -3.27 -6.50
C ARG A 416 20.48 -2.35 -5.28
N THR A 417 19.73 -2.76 -4.25
CA THR A 417 19.61 -1.98 -3.00
C THR A 417 20.75 -2.24 -2.01
N GLY A 418 21.60 -3.23 -2.28
CA GLY A 418 22.70 -3.64 -1.39
C GLY A 418 22.20 -4.33 -0.13
N LEU A 419 21.10 -5.09 -0.22
CA LEU A 419 20.55 -5.90 0.87
C LEU A 419 20.92 -7.36 0.66
N ALA A 420 21.45 -7.99 1.71
CA ALA A 420 21.75 -9.42 1.75
C ALA A 420 20.73 -10.16 2.62
N THR A 421 20.65 -11.47 2.47
CA THR A 421 19.81 -12.35 3.30
C THR A 421 20.38 -12.60 4.69
N VAL A 422 21.67 -12.31 4.89
CA VAL A 422 22.40 -12.46 6.16
C VAL A 422 23.28 -11.23 6.37
N PRO A 423 23.33 -10.66 7.59
CA PRO A 423 22.59 -11.06 8.80
C PRO A 423 21.09 -10.74 8.69
N ASN A 424 20.27 -11.42 9.50
CA ASN A 424 18.83 -11.19 9.57
C ASN A 424 18.36 -11.18 11.04
N TYR A 425 18.01 -10.00 11.55
CA TYR A 425 17.65 -9.75 12.97
C TYR A 425 16.16 -9.48 13.17
N TRP A 426 15.29 -10.02 12.31
CA TRP A 426 13.84 -9.82 12.36
C TRP A 426 13.20 -10.19 13.72
N ASP A 427 13.81 -11.13 14.46
CA ASP A 427 13.34 -11.68 15.74
C ASP A 427 13.95 -10.99 16.97
N ASN A 428 14.87 -10.04 16.78
CA ASN A 428 15.58 -9.35 17.86
C ASN A 428 15.36 -7.82 17.83
N PRO A 429 14.11 -7.34 18.02
CA PRO A 429 13.83 -5.91 18.05
C PRO A 429 14.50 -5.21 19.24
N MET A 430 14.72 -3.90 19.10
CA MET A 430 15.29 -3.02 20.10
C MET A 430 14.25 -2.01 20.58
N LEU A 431 13.96 -2.03 21.88
CA LEU A 431 13.13 -1.03 22.56
C LEU A 431 13.97 0.21 22.87
N VAL A 432 13.70 1.31 22.19
CA VAL A 432 14.50 2.55 22.33
C VAL A 432 14.03 3.40 23.52
N CYS A 433 12.74 3.32 23.87
CA CYS A 433 12.17 3.98 25.05
C CYS A 433 11.61 2.94 26.01
N LYS A 434 12.17 2.87 27.23
CA LYS A 434 11.73 1.96 28.30
C LYS A 434 10.73 2.60 29.27
N GLU A 435 10.54 3.92 29.19
CA GLU A 435 9.63 4.64 30.08
C GLU A 435 8.18 4.33 29.69
N ASN A 436 7.42 3.72 30.62
CA ASN A 436 5.99 3.35 30.55
C ASN A 436 5.59 2.09 29.77
N CYS A 437 6.49 1.14 29.51
CA CYS A 437 6.12 -0.16 28.94
C CYS A 437 5.86 -1.22 30.03
N ASP A 438 4.63 -1.30 30.54
CA ASP A 438 4.21 -2.28 31.57
C ASP A 438 3.83 -3.68 30.99
N GLY A 439 4.24 -4.01 29.76
CA GLY A 439 3.92 -5.31 29.14
C GLY A 439 4.76 -5.67 27.92
N ASP A 440 4.57 -6.89 27.41
CA ASP A 440 5.16 -7.40 26.17
C ASP A 440 4.63 -6.59 24.97
N VAL A 441 5.35 -5.52 24.62
CA VAL A 441 5.01 -4.62 23.50
C VAL A 441 4.92 -5.37 22.16
N PHE A 442 5.69 -6.44 22.03
CA PHE A 442 5.72 -7.28 20.84
C PHE A 442 5.77 -8.77 21.18
N ARG A 443 5.41 -9.61 20.20
CA ARG A 443 5.56 -11.06 20.24
C ARG A 443 6.05 -11.59 18.90
N LEU A 444 6.59 -12.81 18.89
CA LEU A 444 6.91 -13.52 17.65
C LEU A 444 5.68 -14.32 17.20
N LEU A 445 5.42 -14.36 15.89
CA LEU A 445 4.34 -15.16 15.32
C LEU A 445 4.64 -16.65 15.53
N PRO A 446 3.74 -17.43 16.15
CA PRO A 446 3.93 -18.86 16.30
C PRO A 446 4.10 -19.56 14.94
N SER A 447 5.00 -20.54 14.86
CA SER A 447 5.21 -21.31 13.61
C SER A 447 3.95 -22.09 13.19
N SER A 448 3.06 -22.39 14.15
CA SER A 448 1.74 -23.01 13.93
C SER A 448 0.72 -22.12 13.24
N GLU A 449 0.94 -20.81 13.19
CA GLU A 449 0.05 -19.81 12.55
C GLU A 449 0.68 -19.19 11.29
N PHE A 450 1.94 -19.48 11.02
CA PHE A 450 2.69 -18.91 9.91
C PHE A 450 2.26 -19.51 8.56
N TYR A 451 1.94 -18.68 7.56
CA TYR A 451 1.70 -19.11 6.18
C TYR A 451 2.57 -18.29 5.23
N PRO A 452 3.10 -18.90 4.14
CA PRO A 452 3.72 -18.13 3.07
C PRO A 452 2.70 -17.22 2.41
N PHE A 453 3.14 -16.05 2.00
CA PHE A 453 2.31 -15.11 1.24
C PHE A 453 2.62 -15.25 -0.25
N VAL A 454 1.56 -15.22 -1.07
CA VAL A 454 1.66 -15.33 -2.53
C VAL A 454 1.35 -13.97 -3.14
N VAL A 455 2.28 -13.47 -3.95
CA VAL A 455 2.05 -12.27 -4.76
C VAL A 455 1.10 -12.64 -5.91
N PRO A 456 -0.08 -12.02 -6.04
CA PRO A 456 -1.13 -12.46 -6.96
C PRO A 456 -0.95 -11.91 -8.39
N PHE A 457 0.28 -11.65 -8.83
CA PHE A 457 0.58 -11.06 -10.13
C PHE A 457 1.63 -11.89 -10.86
N GLU A 458 1.41 -12.12 -12.16
CA GLU A 458 2.43 -12.67 -13.03
C GLU A 458 3.49 -11.61 -13.34
N MET A 459 4.76 -12.01 -13.25
CA MET A 459 5.92 -11.17 -13.51
C MET A 459 7.02 -12.04 -14.14
N GLU A 460 7.92 -11.42 -14.89
CA GLU A 460 9.11 -12.09 -15.42
C GLU A 460 10.29 -11.97 -14.44
N GLY A 461 11.09 -13.02 -14.31
CA GLY A 461 12.30 -13.06 -13.49
C GLY A 461 12.64 -14.48 -12.99
N ASP A 462 13.77 -14.61 -12.31
CA ASP A 462 14.38 -15.91 -11.99
C ASP A 462 14.14 -16.38 -10.54
N THR A 463 13.72 -15.48 -9.63
CA THR A 463 13.50 -15.84 -8.23
C THR A 463 12.23 -16.68 -8.06
N THR A 464 12.38 -17.92 -7.59
CA THR A 464 11.28 -18.90 -7.43
C THR A 464 11.01 -19.31 -5.98
N GLU A 465 11.84 -18.85 -5.04
CA GLU A 465 11.74 -19.17 -3.62
C GLU A 465 12.02 -17.96 -2.73
N ILE A 466 11.76 -18.11 -1.42
CA ILE A 466 11.99 -17.05 -0.44
C ILE A 466 13.51 -16.87 -0.27
N PRO A 467 14.08 -15.69 -0.61
CA PRO A 467 15.53 -15.50 -0.52
C PRO A 467 16.04 -15.72 0.90
N GLY A 468 17.08 -16.54 1.05
CA GLY A 468 17.66 -16.90 2.34
C GLY A 468 16.90 -17.99 3.11
N GLY A 469 15.78 -18.47 2.58
CA GLY A 469 14.95 -19.50 3.19
C GLY A 469 14.27 -19.06 4.49
N LEU A 470 13.55 -20.00 5.10
CA LEU A 470 12.84 -19.77 6.37
C LEU A 470 13.63 -20.33 7.56
N PRO A 471 13.49 -19.73 8.76
CA PRO A 471 14.11 -20.31 9.95
C PRO A 471 13.60 -21.74 10.20
N PRO A 472 14.44 -22.64 10.78
CA PRO A 472 14.13 -24.07 10.84
C PRO A 472 12.79 -24.42 11.50
N ALA A 473 12.38 -23.67 12.52
CA ALA A 473 11.11 -23.87 13.21
C ALA A 473 9.89 -23.62 12.29
N TYR A 474 9.95 -22.58 11.46
CA TYR A 474 8.90 -22.24 10.50
C TYR A 474 8.92 -23.21 9.31
N GLN A 475 10.11 -23.54 8.79
CA GLN A 475 10.26 -24.52 7.72
C GLN A 475 9.71 -25.89 8.13
N LYS A 476 10.00 -26.35 9.35
CA LYS A 476 9.47 -27.61 9.89
C LYS A 476 7.95 -27.59 9.97
N ALA A 477 7.35 -26.48 10.43
CA ALA A 477 5.90 -26.35 10.51
C ALA A 477 5.23 -26.40 9.12
N LEU A 478 5.84 -25.77 8.10
CA LEU A 478 5.37 -25.87 6.71
C LEU A 478 5.48 -27.29 6.17
N ASN A 479 6.62 -27.96 6.35
CA ASN A 479 6.82 -29.34 5.90
C ASN A 479 5.77 -30.30 6.52
N GLN A 480 5.47 -30.13 7.82
CA GLN A 480 4.44 -30.91 8.51
C GLN A 480 3.03 -30.66 7.95
N ARG A 481 2.73 -29.45 7.50
CA ARG A 481 1.44 -29.14 6.86
C ARG A 481 1.38 -29.69 5.44
N GLU A 482 2.45 -29.56 4.67
CA GLU A 482 2.53 -30.14 3.33
C GLU A 482 2.35 -31.67 3.38
N GLN A 483 2.97 -32.33 4.37
CA GLN A 483 2.73 -33.75 4.64
C GLN A 483 1.26 -34.05 4.93
N ARG A 484 0.58 -33.24 5.76
CA ARG A 484 -0.86 -33.40 6.02
C ARG A 484 -1.70 -33.24 4.76
N ILE A 485 -1.37 -32.27 3.89
CA ILE A 485 -2.05 -32.07 2.60
C ILE A 485 -1.83 -33.30 1.70
N ARG A 486 -0.59 -33.80 1.59
CA ARG A 486 -0.29 -35.00 0.78
C ARG A 486 -1.01 -36.24 1.30
N ILE A 487 -1.06 -36.43 2.63
CA ILE A 487 -1.83 -37.52 3.25
C ILE A 487 -3.31 -37.37 2.90
N TRP A 488 -3.88 -36.18 3.05
CA TRP A 488 -5.29 -35.92 2.71
C TRP A 488 -5.59 -36.19 1.22
N GLN A 489 -4.74 -35.71 0.31
CA GLN A 489 -4.87 -35.96 -1.13
C GLN A 489 -4.82 -37.46 -1.43
N LYS A 490 -3.93 -38.20 -0.78
CA LYS A 490 -3.84 -39.67 -0.89
C LYS A 490 -5.12 -40.33 -0.38
N THR A 491 -5.62 -39.94 0.79
CA THR A 491 -6.88 -40.45 1.35
C THR A 491 -8.06 -40.21 0.42
N VAL A 492 -8.18 -39.00 -0.17
CA VAL A 492 -9.26 -38.69 -1.12
C VAL A 492 -9.15 -39.53 -2.40
N LYS A 493 -7.93 -39.74 -2.90
CA LYS A 493 -7.69 -40.57 -4.09
C LYS A 493 -7.99 -42.05 -3.85
N GLU A 494 -7.66 -42.55 -2.66
CA GLU A 494 -7.85 -43.96 -2.26
C GLU A 494 -9.26 -44.26 -1.75
N ALA A 495 -10.07 -43.25 -1.44
CA ALA A 495 -11.43 -43.40 -0.92
C ALA A 495 -12.43 -44.05 -1.89
N GLY A 496 -12.05 -44.31 -3.15
CA GLY A 496 -12.90 -45.05 -4.09
C GLY A 496 -14.23 -44.35 -4.42
N LEU A 497 -14.30 -43.03 -4.26
CA LEU A 497 -15.54 -42.24 -4.41
C LEU A 497 -16.13 -42.39 -5.82
N THR A 498 -17.44 -42.63 -5.89
CA THR A 498 -18.20 -42.60 -7.15
C THR A 498 -18.23 -41.19 -7.75
N LYS A 499 -18.61 -41.06 -9.03
CA LYS A 499 -18.66 -39.76 -9.72
C LYS A 499 -19.57 -38.76 -8.98
N ASP A 500 -20.72 -39.23 -8.49
CA ASP A 500 -21.68 -38.38 -7.75
C ASP A 500 -21.16 -38.01 -6.36
N GLN A 501 -20.53 -38.96 -5.65
CA GLN A 501 -19.89 -38.68 -4.35
C GLN A 501 -18.73 -37.70 -4.47
N ARG A 502 -17.94 -37.77 -5.56
CA ARG A 502 -16.89 -36.78 -5.84
C ARG A 502 -17.47 -35.40 -6.05
N LYS A 503 -18.56 -35.27 -6.81
CA LYS A 503 -19.26 -33.99 -6.99
C LYS A 503 -19.78 -33.44 -5.66
N SER A 504 -20.45 -34.26 -4.85
CA SER A 504 -20.94 -33.82 -3.53
C SER A 504 -19.80 -33.43 -2.58
N PHE A 505 -18.70 -34.18 -2.57
CA PHE A 505 -17.52 -33.88 -1.76
C PHE A 505 -16.85 -32.57 -2.22
N GLN A 506 -16.74 -32.37 -3.53
CA GLN A 506 -16.23 -31.14 -4.11
C GLN A 506 -17.05 -29.92 -3.67
N MET A 507 -18.39 -29.97 -3.79
CA MET A 507 -19.25 -28.87 -3.35
C MET A 507 -19.09 -28.56 -1.85
N LEU A 508 -18.89 -29.59 -1.01
CA LEU A 508 -18.64 -29.39 0.42
C LEU A 508 -17.31 -28.68 0.68
N VAL A 509 -16.25 -29.07 -0.02
CA VAL A 509 -14.92 -28.45 0.09
C VAL A 509 -14.97 -27.01 -0.38
N GLU A 510 -15.63 -26.74 -1.51
CA GLU A 510 -15.83 -25.40 -2.06
C GLU A 510 -16.61 -24.50 -1.09
N ASN A 511 -17.71 -25.00 -0.51
CA ASN A 511 -18.48 -24.23 0.47
C ASN A 511 -17.63 -23.92 1.73
N LYS A 512 -16.86 -24.90 2.23
CA LYS A 512 -15.95 -24.67 3.37
C LYS A 512 -14.83 -23.69 3.04
N PHE A 513 -14.33 -23.70 1.82
CA PHE A 513 -13.35 -22.72 1.35
C PHE A 513 -13.96 -21.32 1.24
N TYR A 514 -15.21 -21.21 0.76
CA TYR A 514 -15.94 -19.95 0.70
C TYR A 514 -16.20 -19.38 2.11
N GLU A 515 -16.70 -20.19 3.04
CA GLU A 515 -16.83 -19.81 4.46
C GLU A 515 -15.51 -19.29 5.02
N TRP A 516 -14.40 -19.96 4.71
CA TRP A 516 -13.06 -19.54 5.11
C TRP A 516 -12.64 -18.20 4.50
N LEU A 517 -12.86 -17.98 3.19
CA LEU A 517 -12.56 -16.71 2.51
C LEU A 517 -13.32 -15.51 3.09
N VAL A 518 -14.59 -15.73 3.47
CA VAL A 518 -15.43 -14.72 4.13
C VAL A 518 -14.91 -14.47 5.55
N TYR A 519 -14.65 -15.52 6.32
CA TYR A 519 -14.15 -15.42 7.69
C TYR A 519 -12.79 -14.72 7.78
N THR A 520 -11.87 -14.96 6.84
CA THR A 520 -10.53 -14.37 6.84
C THR A 520 -10.46 -12.97 6.23
N GLY A 521 -11.53 -12.50 5.56
CA GLY A 521 -11.53 -11.24 4.82
C GLY A 521 -10.76 -11.28 3.49
N SER A 522 -10.18 -12.43 3.13
CA SER A 522 -9.47 -12.64 1.84
C SER A 522 -10.38 -12.47 0.62
N ARG A 523 -11.69 -12.58 0.81
CA ARG A 523 -12.68 -12.32 -0.25
C ARG A 523 -12.56 -10.92 -0.85
N GLN A 524 -12.38 -9.89 -0.03
CA GLN A 524 -12.26 -8.50 -0.49
C GLN A 524 -11.05 -8.28 -1.39
N GLN A 525 -9.95 -8.97 -1.10
CA GLN A 525 -8.74 -8.93 -1.92
C GLN A 525 -9.02 -9.52 -3.31
N LEU A 526 -9.68 -10.68 -3.37
CA LEU A 526 -10.06 -11.33 -4.63
C LEU A 526 -11.03 -10.48 -5.45
N ASP A 527 -12.09 -9.96 -4.82
CA ASP A 527 -13.09 -9.11 -5.47
C ASP A 527 -12.46 -7.85 -6.10
N SER A 528 -11.38 -7.33 -5.48
CA SER A 528 -10.65 -6.16 -5.98
C SER A 528 -9.60 -6.45 -7.05
N LEU A 529 -9.18 -7.71 -7.20
CA LEU A 529 -8.19 -8.16 -8.19
C LEU A 529 -8.85 -8.64 -9.48
N VAL A 530 -10.12 -9.07 -9.42
CA VAL A 530 -10.89 -9.51 -10.59
C VAL A 530 -11.45 -8.29 -11.33
N LEU A 531 -10.95 -8.04 -12.54
CA LEU A 531 -11.49 -7.05 -13.48
C LEU A 531 -12.80 -7.55 -14.13
N PRO A 532 -13.69 -6.65 -14.62
CA PRO A 532 -14.85 -7.06 -15.41
C PRO A 532 -14.42 -7.91 -16.61
N ALA A 533 -15.20 -8.94 -16.93
CA ALA A 533 -14.92 -10.10 -17.79
C ALA A 533 -14.41 -9.86 -19.24
N ALA A 534 -14.13 -8.62 -19.65
CA ALA A 534 -13.80 -8.24 -21.02
C ALA A 534 -12.37 -8.58 -21.48
N VAL A 535 -11.43 -8.88 -20.57
CA VAL A 535 -9.99 -9.06 -20.92
C VAL A 535 -9.57 -10.54 -21.04
N PHE A 536 -10.40 -11.49 -20.60
CA PHE A 536 -10.00 -12.91 -20.50
C PHE A 536 -10.04 -13.72 -21.80
N GLY A 537 -10.66 -13.20 -22.87
CA GLY A 537 -10.77 -13.91 -24.15
C GLY A 537 -9.44 -14.21 -24.86
N ALA A 538 -8.35 -13.53 -24.48
CA ALA A 538 -7.04 -13.70 -25.11
C ALA A 538 -6.16 -14.79 -24.44
N ILE A 539 -6.42 -15.15 -23.18
CA ILE A 539 -5.56 -16.08 -22.40
C ILE A 539 -6.11 -17.52 -22.46
N ALA A 540 -7.43 -17.69 -22.58
CA ALA A 540 -8.05 -19.02 -22.64
C ALA A 540 -7.68 -19.84 -23.89
N VAL A 541 -7.25 -19.20 -24.98
CA VAL A 541 -6.91 -19.88 -26.24
C VAL A 541 -5.53 -20.58 -26.17
N GLN A 542 -4.64 -20.21 -25.24
CA GLN A 542 -3.32 -20.83 -25.13
C GLN A 542 -3.26 -22.05 -24.20
N PHE A 543 -4.21 -22.23 -23.29
CA PHE A 543 -4.21 -23.37 -22.34
C PHE A 543 -5.00 -24.60 -22.82
N LEU A 544 -5.85 -24.47 -23.85
CA LEU A 544 -6.68 -25.57 -24.37
C LEU A 544 -6.30 -26.05 -25.78
N GLY A 545 -5.16 -25.62 -26.34
CA GLY A 545 -4.75 -25.97 -27.70
C GLY A 545 -3.37 -26.63 -27.82
N ALA A 546 -3.38 -27.88 -28.29
CA ALA A 546 -2.27 -28.66 -28.87
C ALA A 546 -1.38 -29.48 -27.93
N ASP A 547 -1.88 -30.67 -27.55
CA ASP A 547 -1.06 -31.88 -27.58
C ASP A 547 -0.55 -32.11 -29.01
N THR A 548 0.73 -31.84 -29.28
CA THR A 548 1.55 -32.62 -30.23
C THR A 548 3.01 -32.53 -29.83
N GLY A 549 3.66 -33.69 -29.75
CA GLY A 549 4.81 -33.93 -28.89
C GLY A 549 6.15 -33.34 -29.33
N ALA A 550 7.01 -33.16 -28.32
CA ALA A 550 8.47 -33.24 -28.45
C ALA A 550 9.08 -33.45 -27.05
N ASN A 551 9.87 -34.51 -26.91
CA ASN A 551 10.70 -34.79 -25.74
C ASN A 551 11.64 -33.61 -25.44
N ASN A 552 11.66 -33.12 -24.19
CA ASN A 552 12.90 -32.70 -23.52
C ASN A 552 12.74 -32.52 -22.00
N ALA A 553 13.86 -32.70 -21.31
CA ALA A 553 14.06 -32.96 -19.89
C ALA A 553 13.35 -32.03 -18.88
N GLY A 554 12.46 -32.63 -18.08
CA GLY A 554 12.51 -32.67 -16.62
C GLY A 554 12.72 -31.39 -15.81
N VAL A 555 11.64 -30.65 -15.55
CA VAL A 555 11.34 -30.05 -14.24
C VAL A 555 9.82 -30.16 -14.03
N GLN A 556 9.38 -31.02 -13.10
CA GLN A 556 7.97 -31.07 -12.69
C GLN A 556 7.68 -29.91 -11.73
N PRO A 557 6.67 -29.07 -11.98
CA PRO A 557 6.22 -28.09 -10.99
C PRO A 557 5.63 -28.80 -9.77
N SER A 558 5.88 -28.23 -8.57
CA SER A 558 5.38 -28.74 -7.29
C SER A 558 3.85 -28.95 -7.33
N PRO A 559 3.33 -30.10 -6.86
CA PRO A 559 1.89 -30.39 -6.82
C PRO A 559 1.08 -29.43 -5.93
N ALA A 560 1.74 -28.60 -5.11
CA ALA A 560 1.08 -27.55 -4.33
C ALA A 560 0.71 -26.31 -5.18
N VAL A 561 1.51 -26.00 -6.22
CA VAL A 561 1.29 -24.83 -7.10
C VAL A 561 0.21 -25.14 -8.13
N THR A 562 0.17 -26.36 -8.67
CA THR A 562 -0.93 -26.84 -9.51
C THR A 562 -2.23 -27.03 -8.73
N SER A 563 -2.18 -27.29 -7.42
CA SER A 563 -3.37 -27.41 -6.58
C SER A 563 -3.90 -26.06 -6.10
N LEU A 564 -3.06 -25.07 -5.75
CA LEU A 564 -3.53 -23.76 -5.28
C LEU A 564 -3.84 -22.80 -6.43
N VAL A 565 -3.05 -22.80 -7.50
CA VAL A 565 -3.42 -22.08 -8.73
C VAL A 565 -4.57 -22.83 -9.40
N GLY A 566 -4.56 -24.16 -9.43
CA GLY A 566 -5.71 -24.94 -9.93
C GLY A 566 -6.98 -24.66 -9.15
N ILE A 567 -6.95 -24.61 -7.81
CA ILE A 567 -8.12 -24.28 -6.97
C ILE A 567 -8.44 -22.78 -7.02
N CYS A 568 -7.49 -21.84 -7.18
CA CYS A 568 -7.80 -20.42 -7.35
C CYS A 568 -8.30 -20.07 -8.75
N PHE A 569 -7.84 -20.77 -9.79
CA PHE A 569 -8.30 -20.64 -11.18
C PHE A 569 -9.66 -21.34 -11.35
N PHE A 570 -9.89 -22.48 -10.67
CA PHE A 570 -11.21 -23.09 -10.54
C PHE A 570 -12.13 -22.36 -9.56
N CYS A 571 -11.64 -21.65 -8.52
CA CYS A 571 -12.50 -20.88 -7.61
C CYS A 571 -12.84 -19.49 -8.16
N ALA A 572 -12.04 -18.94 -9.07
CA ALA A 572 -12.46 -17.81 -9.90
C ALA A 572 -13.53 -18.23 -10.92
N LEU A 573 -13.53 -19.52 -11.29
CA LEU A 573 -14.64 -20.21 -11.94
C LEU A 573 -15.52 -20.90 -10.88
N LEU A 574 -16.13 -20.12 -9.98
CA LEU A 574 -17.54 -20.44 -9.69
C LEU A 574 -18.15 -20.65 -11.07
N VAL A 575 -18.51 -21.90 -11.41
CA VAL A 575 -18.94 -22.26 -12.77
C VAL A 575 -20.29 -21.58 -12.97
N PHE A 576 -20.26 -20.28 -13.26
CA PHE A 576 -21.35 -19.48 -13.75
C PHE A 576 -21.51 -19.90 -15.20
N GLN A 577 -21.88 -21.15 -15.43
CA GLN A 577 -22.01 -21.70 -16.76
C GLN A 577 -23.47 -22.03 -17.01
N ILE A 578 -23.96 -21.51 -18.12
CA ILE A 578 -25.26 -21.85 -18.67
C ILE A 578 -25.03 -22.50 -20.05
N THR A 579 -25.69 -23.63 -20.27
CA THR A 579 -25.62 -24.37 -21.53
C THR A 579 -26.99 -24.42 -22.17
N PHE A 580 -27.09 -23.96 -23.40
CA PHE A 580 -28.29 -23.94 -24.22
C PHE A 580 -28.22 -25.08 -25.25
N TYR A 581 -29.33 -25.75 -25.51
CA TYR A 581 -29.40 -26.89 -26.42
C TYR A 581 -30.50 -26.69 -27.47
N GLU A 582 -30.20 -26.99 -28.74
CA GLU A 582 -31.16 -26.90 -29.83
C GLU A 582 -32.32 -27.88 -29.70
N GLY A 583 -32.08 -29.07 -29.14
CA GLY A 583 -33.06 -30.11 -28.92
C GLY A 583 -33.64 -30.12 -27.51
N LYS A 584 -34.73 -30.85 -27.32
CA LYS A 584 -35.27 -31.19 -25.99
C LYS A 584 -34.38 -32.19 -25.28
N ASN A 585 -34.47 -32.29 -23.96
CA ASN A 585 -33.71 -33.25 -23.14
C ASN A 585 -32.19 -33.19 -23.39
N PHE A 586 -31.67 -31.98 -23.60
CA PHE A 586 -30.23 -31.69 -23.73
C PHE A 586 -29.57 -32.36 -24.94
N GLN A 587 -30.33 -32.48 -26.03
CA GLN A 587 -29.89 -33.08 -27.29
C GLN A 587 -29.57 -32.01 -28.35
N GLY A 588 -28.88 -32.42 -29.41
CA GLY A 588 -28.56 -31.55 -30.55
C GLY A 588 -27.33 -30.66 -30.34
N ARG A 589 -27.22 -29.61 -31.15
CA ARG A 589 -26.15 -28.61 -30.99
C ARG A 589 -26.34 -27.86 -29.67
N ARG A 590 -25.22 -27.45 -29.07
CA ARG A 590 -25.22 -26.73 -27.81
C ARG A 590 -24.36 -25.49 -27.89
N TYR A 591 -24.74 -24.48 -27.12
CA TYR A 591 -23.99 -23.26 -26.91
C TYR A 591 -23.75 -23.10 -25.41
N GLU A 592 -22.50 -22.90 -25.04
CA GLU A 592 -22.08 -22.76 -23.65
C GLU A 592 -21.67 -21.30 -23.42
N SER A 593 -22.12 -20.72 -22.31
CA SER A 593 -21.77 -19.36 -21.92
C SER A 593 -21.39 -19.31 -20.45
N ASP A 594 -20.27 -18.65 -20.18
CA ASP A 594 -19.71 -18.41 -18.84
C ASP A 594 -19.78 -16.92 -18.44
N ARG A 595 -20.40 -16.09 -19.28
CA ARG A 595 -20.48 -14.62 -19.16
C ARG A 595 -21.73 -14.08 -19.84
N ASP A 596 -21.99 -12.79 -19.67
CA ASP A 596 -23.04 -12.09 -20.40
C ASP A 596 -22.80 -12.22 -21.91
N CYS A 597 -23.83 -12.63 -22.65
CA CYS A 597 -23.78 -12.77 -24.09
C CYS A 597 -24.88 -11.94 -24.74
N LEU A 598 -24.48 -11.01 -25.60
CA LEU A 598 -25.38 -10.08 -26.31
C LEU A 598 -26.10 -10.72 -27.49
N ASP A 599 -25.49 -11.69 -28.16
CA ASP A 599 -26.09 -12.44 -29.26
C ASP A 599 -25.36 -13.76 -29.48
N PHE A 600 -26.08 -14.88 -29.38
CA PHE A 600 -25.59 -16.21 -29.73
C PHE A 600 -26.45 -16.90 -30.80
N HIS A 601 -27.30 -16.16 -31.51
CA HIS A 601 -28.20 -16.71 -32.53
C HIS A 601 -27.44 -17.36 -33.70
N THR A 602 -26.21 -16.92 -33.98
CA THR A 602 -25.35 -17.53 -35.01
C THR A 602 -24.87 -18.92 -34.64
N ASP A 603 -24.66 -19.17 -33.34
CA ASP A 603 -24.18 -20.44 -32.81
C ASP A 603 -25.33 -21.39 -32.48
N LEU A 604 -26.48 -20.83 -32.08
CA LEU A 604 -27.69 -21.57 -31.74
C LEU A 604 -28.93 -20.87 -32.30
N SER A 605 -29.54 -21.44 -33.35
CA SER A 605 -30.70 -20.81 -34.03
C SER A 605 -32.01 -20.93 -33.24
N ARG A 606 -32.05 -21.83 -32.25
CA ARG A 606 -33.19 -22.09 -31.36
C ARG A 606 -32.70 -22.82 -30.10
N CYS A 607 -33.44 -22.68 -29.00
CA CYS A 607 -33.12 -23.28 -27.70
C CYS A 607 -34.35 -23.99 -27.13
N ASN A 608 -34.28 -25.33 -27.06
CA ASN A 608 -35.36 -26.16 -26.54
C ASN A 608 -35.08 -26.73 -25.15
N SER A 609 -33.82 -26.75 -24.69
CA SER A 609 -33.48 -27.12 -23.30
C SER A 609 -32.26 -26.36 -22.79
N ILE A 610 -32.16 -26.14 -21.47
CA ILE A 610 -31.11 -25.36 -20.82
C ILE A 610 -30.62 -26.08 -19.58
N ARG A 611 -29.30 -26.09 -19.34
CA ARG A 611 -28.70 -26.45 -18.05
C ARG A 611 -28.01 -25.25 -17.45
N VAL A 612 -28.33 -24.93 -16.20
CA VAL A 612 -27.62 -23.92 -15.41
C VAL A 612 -26.75 -24.66 -14.41
N GLU A 613 -25.44 -24.70 -14.68
CA GLU A 613 -24.47 -25.43 -13.86
C GLU A 613 -24.13 -24.66 -12.58
N GLY A 614 -24.20 -23.33 -12.61
CA GLY A 614 -24.08 -22.47 -11.44
C GLY A 614 -24.48 -21.03 -11.75
N GLY A 615 -24.86 -20.29 -10.70
CA GLY A 615 -25.40 -18.95 -10.86
C GLY A 615 -26.91 -18.90 -11.04
N ALA A 616 -27.44 -17.68 -10.96
CA ALA A 616 -28.73 -17.33 -11.53
C ALA A 616 -28.52 -16.49 -12.80
N TRP A 617 -29.38 -16.70 -13.80
CA TRP A 617 -29.25 -16.12 -15.13
C TRP A 617 -30.58 -15.52 -15.58
N VAL A 618 -30.52 -14.39 -16.29
CA VAL A 618 -31.64 -13.90 -17.10
C VAL A 618 -31.35 -14.24 -18.54
N VAL A 619 -32.27 -14.94 -19.20
CA VAL A 619 -32.19 -15.22 -20.63
C VAL A 619 -33.27 -14.45 -21.37
N TYR A 620 -32.94 -13.96 -22.56
CA TYR A 620 -33.78 -13.09 -23.35
C TYR A 620 -34.08 -13.70 -24.71
N GLU A 621 -35.33 -13.53 -25.14
CA GLU A 621 -35.83 -14.03 -26.42
C GLU A 621 -35.07 -13.47 -27.62
N ARG A 622 -34.65 -12.20 -27.58
CA ARG A 622 -33.97 -11.50 -28.68
C ARG A 622 -32.54 -11.10 -28.30
N PRO A 623 -31.69 -10.79 -29.29
CA PRO A 623 -30.38 -10.21 -29.05
C PRO A 623 -30.45 -8.89 -28.27
N ASN A 624 -29.32 -8.50 -27.67
CA ASN A 624 -29.15 -7.26 -26.90
C ASN A 624 -30.12 -7.10 -25.73
N PHE A 625 -30.37 -8.19 -24.99
CA PHE A 625 -31.22 -8.22 -23.79
C PHE A 625 -32.66 -7.73 -24.03
N ALA A 626 -33.18 -8.01 -25.22
CA ALA A 626 -34.50 -7.55 -25.64
C ALA A 626 -35.54 -8.68 -25.70
N GLY A 627 -36.82 -8.30 -25.65
CA GLY A 627 -37.92 -9.25 -25.75
C GLY A 627 -38.33 -9.83 -24.41
N ASN A 628 -38.97 -10.99 -24.44
CA ASN A 628 -39.35 -11.66 -23.21
C ASN A 628 -38.09 -12.11 -22.45
N MET A 629 -38.08 -11.89 -21.14
CA MET A 629 -36.99 -12.30 -20.27
C MET A 629 -37.46 -13.42 -19.34
N TYR A 630 -36.56 -14.32 -18.99
CA TYR A 630 -36.82 -15.47 -18.13
C TYR A 630 -35.68 -15.62 -17.12
N VAL A 631 -36.02 -15.71 -15.83
CA VAL A 631 -35.04 -15.92 -14.76
C VAL A 631 -34.89 -17.41 -14.48
N LEU A 632 -33.67 -17.91 -14.63
CA LEU A 632 -33.29 -19.30 -14.35
C LEU A 632 -32.30 -19.33 -13.19
N THR A 633 -32.55 -20.21 -12.24
CA THR A 633 -31.63 -20.53 -11.14
C THR A 633 -30.90 -21.83 -11.47
N HIS A 634 -29.94 -22.23 -10.63
CA HIS A 634 -29.27 -23.52 -10.76
C HIS A 634 -30.29 -24.66 -10.97
N GLY A 635 -30.07 -25.48 -12.00
CA GLY A 635 -30.95 -26.59 -12.33
C GLY A 635 -30.97 -27.00 -13.81
N GLU A 636 -31.74 -28.05 -14.06
CA GLU A 636 -31.93 -28.63 -15.39
C GLU A 636 -33.33 -28.31 -15.94
N TYR A 637 -33.37 -27.74 -17.13
CA TYR A 637 -34.60 -27.36 -17.81
C TYR A 637 -34.73 -28.13 -19.14
N PRO A 638 -35.32 -29.33 -19.13
CA PRO A 638 -35.33 -30.23 -20.28
C PRO A 638 -36.19 -29.78 -21.46
N GLU A 639 -37.08 -28.80 -21.26
CA GLU A 639 -37.97 -28.23 -22.28
C GLU A 639 -38.21 -26.73 -22.01
N TYR A 640 -38.48 -25.93 -23.04
CA TYR A 640 -38.68 -24.48 -22.88
C TYR A 640 -39.87 -24.09 -21.99
N GLN A 641 -40.88 -24.96 -21.90
CA GLN A 641 -41.98 -24.81 -20.95
C GLN A 641 -41.51 -24.82 -19.48
N ARG A 642 -40.36 -25.42 -19.17
CA ARG A 642 -39.84 -25.53 -17.80
C ARG A 642 -39.30 -24.20 -17.25
N TRP A 643 -38.86 -23.28 -18.10
CA TRP A 643 -38.55 -21.89 -17.71
C TRP A 643 -39.68 -20.92 -18.05
N MET A 644 -40.89 -21.43 -18.33
CA MET A 644 -42.05 -20.64 -18.78
C MET A 644 -41.83 -19.90 -20.11
N GLY A 645 -40.95 -20.43 -20.97
CA GLY A 645 -40.71 -19.91 -22.31
C GLY A 645 -41.99 -19.90 -23.15
N LEU A 646 -42.25 -18.80 -23.86
CA LEU A 646 -43.38 -18.70 -24.80
C LEU A 646 -43.12 -19.47 -26.09
N ASN A 647 -41.85 -19.56 -26.48
CA ASN A 647 -41.35 -20.24 -27.65
C ASN A 647 -39.93 -20.78 -27.36
N ASP A 648 -39.31 -21.43 -28.35
CA ASP A 648 -37.96 -21.95 -28.31
C ASP A 648 -36.90 -20.92 -28.76
N ARG A 649 -37.19 -19.62 -28.70
CA ARG A 649 -36.23 -18.56 -29.04
C ARG A 649 -35.59 -17.98 -27.81
N VAL A 650 -34.27 -18.07 -27.77
CA VAL A 650 -33.39 -17.38 -26.84
C VAL A 650 -32.17 -16.96 -27.63
N SER A 651 -31.71 -15.72 -27.45
CA SER A 651 -30.57 -15.21 -28.23
C SER A 651 -29.58 -14.39 -27.41
N SER A 652 -29.92 -13.97 -26.19
CA SER A 652 -28.98 -13.31 -25.29
C SER A 652 -29.20 -13.73 -23.84
N CYS A 653 -28.17 -13.60 -23.00
CA CYS A 653 -28.23 -13.97 -21.59
C CYS A 653 -27.33 -13.09 -20.74
N LYS A 654 -27.73 -12.86 -19.48
CA LYS A 654 -27.03 -12.04 -18.50
C LYS A 654 -26.95 -12.78 -17.17
N TYR A 655 -25.78 -12.76 -16.54
CA TYR A 655 -25.58 -13.29 -15.21
C TYR A 655 -26.19 -12.37 -14.14
N ILE A 656 -26.85 -12.95 -13.14
CA ILE A 656 -27.47 -12.24 -12.01
C ILE A 656 -26.47 -12.19 -10.85
N GLN A 657 -25.99 -10.98 -10.54
CA GLN A 657 -25.15 -10.77 -9.35
C GLN A 657 -26.01 -10.77 -8.08
N LEU A 658 -25.96 -11.86 -7.31
CA LEU A 658 -26.64 -11.94 -6.02
C LEU A 658 -25.78 -11.33 -4.90
N PRO A 659 -26.28 -10.35 -4.13
CA PRO A 659 -25.53 -9.77 -3.02
C PRO A 659 -25.40 -10.78 -1.86
N GLY A 660 -24.17 -11.07 -1.43
CA GLY A 660 -23.83 -12.13 -0.45
C GLY A 660 -24.32 -11.95 1.00
N ALA A 661 -25.12 -10.92 1.29
CA ALA A 661 -25.82 -10.76 2.56
C ALA A 661 -27.30 -10.98 2.27
N GLY A 662 -27.89 -12.09 2.70
CA GLY A 662 -29.28 -12.52 2.42
C GLY A 662 -30.40 -11.62 2.96
N LYS A 663 -30.24 -10.30 2.86
CA LYS A 663 -31.24 -9.28 3.08
C LYS A 663 -31.89 -8.97 1.74
N TYR A 664 -33.20 -9.17 1.68
CA TYR A 664 -34.03 -8.82 0.54
C TYR A 664 -35.02 -7.79 1.01
N HIS A 665 -35.11 -6.67 0.30
CA HIS A 665 -35.98 -5.58 0.71
C HIS A 665 -36.42 -4.74 -0.50
N ILE A 666 -37.74 -4.64 -0.68
CA ILE A 666 -38.38 -3.90 -1.76
C ILE A 666 -39.53 -3.04 -1.23
N GLN A 667 -39.60 -1.81 -1.74
CA GLN A 667 -40.70 -0.87 -1.47
C GLN A 667 -41.53 -0.70 -2.74
N LEU A 668 -42.84 -0.88 -2.62
CA LEU A 668 -43.81 -0.79 -3.71
C LEU A 668 -44.70 0.43 -3.52
N TYR A 669 -45.03 1.12 -4.61
CA TYR A 669 -45.83 2.34 -4.58
C TYR A 669 -47.03 2.26 -5.52
N GLU A 670 -48.17 2.74 -5.03
CA GLU A 670 -49.44 2.79 -5.75
C GLU A 670 -49.41 3.76 -6.95
N LYS A 671 -48.54 4.77 -6.95
CA LYS A 671 -48.41 5.74 -8.04
C LYS A 671 -46.97 5.83 -8.55
N GLY A 672 -46.81 6.44 -9.71
CA GLY A 672 -45.49 6.72 -10.30
C GLY A 672 -44.67 7.66 -9.44
N ASP A 673 -43.37 7.75 -9.72
CA ASP A 673 -42.44 8.68 -9.08
C ASP A 673 -42.41 8.57 -7.53
N PHE A 674 -42.56 7.36 -7.01
CA PHE A 674 -42.55 7.02 -5.57
C PHE A 674 -43.60 7.74 -4.75
N SER A 675 -44.77 7.99 -5.35
CA SER A 675 -45.90 8.67 -4.72
C SER A 675 -47.05 7.70 -4.42
N GLY A 676 -48.03 8.15 -3.62
CA GLY A 676 -49.17 7.32 -3.19
C GLY A 676 -48.86 6.44 -1.98
N GLN A 677 -49.69 5.43 -1.74
CA GLN A 677 -49.48 4.48 -0.64
C GLN A 677 -48.21 3.66 -0.89
N MET A 678 -47.36 3.55 0.13
CA MET A 678 -46.10 2.80 0.11
C MET A 678 -46.26 1.51 0.93
N HIS A 679 -45.77 0.40 0.37
CA HIS A 679 -45.71 -0.88 1.06
C HIS A 679 -44.31 -1.47 1.03
N ASP A 680 -43.85 -1.93 2.19
CA ASP A 680 -42.50 -2.41 2.42
C ASP A 680 -42.48 -3.93 2.62
N TYR A 681 -41.69 -4.65 1.82
CA TYR A 681 -41.69 -6.11 1.74
C TYR A 681 -40.29 -6.69 1.73
N SER A 682 -40.14 -7.84 2.40
CA SER A 682 -38.88 -8.60 2.47
C SER A 682 -39.05 -10.08 2.11
N ASP A 683 -40.29 -10.51 1.80
CA ASP A 683 -40.67 -11.89 1.47
C ASP A 683 -41.35 -12.00 0.11
N ASP A 684 -41.50 -13.24 -0.37
CA ASP A 684 -42.14 -13.55 -1.65
C ASP A 684 -43.66 -13.35 -1.56
N CYS A 685 -44.26 -12.80 -2.61
CA CYS A 685 -45.69 -12.51 -2.68
C CYS A 685 -46.34 -13.25 -3.86
N PRO A 686 -47.12 -14.33 -3.60
CA PRO A 686 -47.78 -15.10 -4.66
C PRO A 686 -49.04 -14.40 -5.22
N SER A 687 -49.63 -13.44 -4.51
CA SER A 687 -50.82 -12.70 -4.97
C SER A 687 -50.82 -11.27 -4.43
N VAL A 688 -50.54 -10.31 -5.31
CA VAL A 688 -50.55 -8.87 -4.95
C VAL A 688 -51.98 -8.43 -4.59
N MET A 689 -53.00 -8.98 -5.26
CA MET A 689 -54.39 -8.64 -4.98
C MET A 689 -54.82 -9.07 -3.57
N GLU A 690 -54.45 -10.27 -3.13
CA GLU A 690 -54.82 -10.76 -1.79
C GLU A 690 -54.04 -10.05 -0.69
N GLN A 691 -52.77 -9.75 -0.96
CA GLN A 691 -51.87 -9.17 0.04
C GLN A 691 -52.06 -7.64 0.19
N PHE A 692 -52.32 -6.93 -0.91
CA PHE A 692 -52.33 -5.47 -0.94
C PHE A 692 -53.64 -4.83 -1.41
N HIS A 693 -54.60 -5.63 -1.89
CA HIS A 693 -55.89 -5.16 -2.40
C HIS A 693 -55.81 -4.23 -3.63
N PHE A 694 -54.68 -4.22 -4.35
CA PHE A 694 -54.53 -3.55 -5.65
C PHE A 694 -53.89 -4.48 -6.68
N ARG A 695 -53.99 -4.09 -7.97
CA ARG A 695 -53.57 -4.92 -9.11
C ARG A 695 -52.38 -4.37 -9.90
N GLU A 696 -51.98 -3.16 -9.60
CA GLU A 696 -51.04 -2.38 -10.40
C GLU A 696 -49.96 -1.78 -9.51
N ILE A 697 -48.70 -1.96 -9.90
CA ILE A 697 -47.53 -1.35 -9.25
C ILE A 697 -46.97 -0.31 -10.22
N TYR A 698 -46.96 0.95 -9.81
CA TYR A 698 -46.58 2.05 -10.69
C TYR A 698 -45.13 2.52 -10.49
N SER A 699 -44.58 2.35 -9.29
CA SER A 699 -43.15 2.55 -9.03
C SER A 699 -42.66 1.67 -7.88
N CYS A 700 -41.35 1.38 -7.82
CA CYS A 700 -40.77 0.60 -6.74
C CYS A 700 -39.30 0.96 -6.46
N LYS A 701 -38.82 0.64 -5.26
CA LYS A 701 -37.42 0.77 -4.87
C LYS A 701 -36.91 -0.57 -4.35
N VAL A 702 -35.93 -1.14 -5.04
CA VAL A 702 -35.23 -2.34 -4.59
C VAL A 702 -34.04 -1.88 -3.75
N LEU A 703 -34.19 -1.90 -2.42
CA LEU A 703 -33.13 -1.41 -1.52
C LEU A 703 -32.01 -2.44 -1.37
N ASP A 704 -32.37 -3.73 -1.31
CA ASP A 704 -31.45 -4.86 -1.19
C ASP A 704 -32.02 -6.13 -1.87
N GLY A 705 -31.12 -6.99 -2.36
CA GLY A 705 -31.46 -8.22 -3.08
C GLY A 705 -31.79 -7.99 -4.56
N ALA A 706 -32.13 -9.08 -5.24
CA ALA A 706 -32.63 -9.09 -6.61
C ALA A 706 -34.02 -9.74 -6.65
N TRP A 707 -34.91 -9.20 -7.47
CA TRP A 707 -36.33 -9.54 -7.46
C TRP A 707 -36.87 -9.85 -8.86
N VAL A 708 -37.95 -10.63 -8.93
CA VAL A 708 -38.69 -10.89 -10.16
C VAL A 708 -40.16 -10.51 -9.96
N PHE A 709 -40.67 -9.65 -10.84
CA PHE A 709 -42.10 -9.37 -10.97
C PHE A 709 -42.74 -10.30 -12.01
N TYR A 710 -44.01 -10.63 -11.78
CA TYR A 710 -44.80 -11.49 -12.65
C TYR A 710 -46.14 -10.83 -12.99
N GLU A 711 -46.53 -10.94 -14.25
CA GLU A 711 -47.79 -10.40 -14.78
C GLU A 711 -49.04 -11.09 -14.17
N HIS A 712 -48.94 -12.34 -13.75
CA HIS A 712 -50.04 -13.11 -13.18
C HIS A 712 -49.76 -13.59 -11.74
N PRO A 713 -50.79 -13.94 -10.95
CA PRO A 713 -50.61 -14.54 -9.64
C PRO A 713 -49.86 -15.88 -9.72
N ASN A 714 -49.29 -16.30 -8.59
CA ASN A 714 -48.56 -17.56 -8.41
C ASN A 714 -47.34 -17.70 -9.34
N TYR A 715 -46.62 -16.59 -9.56
CA TYR A 715 -45.36 -16.53 -10.32
C TYR A 715 -45.51 -17.00 -11.77
N ARG A 716 -46.58 -16.56 -12.44
CA ARG A 716 -46.92 -16.92 -13.83
C ARG A 716 -46.96 -15.71 -14.75
N GLY A 717 -46.99 -15.96 -16.05
CA GLY A 717 -47.02 -14.92 -17.07
C GLY A 717 -45.63 -14.37 -17.37
N ARG A 718 -45.58 -13.15 -17.92
CA ARG A 718 -44.30 -12.48 -18.23
C ARG A 718 -43.54 -12.15 -16.95
N GLN A 719 -42.22 -12.27 -17.02
CA GLN A 719 -41.30 -12.00 -15.93
C GLN A 719 -40.58 -10.67 -16.18
N TYR A 720 -40.29 -9.95 -15.11
CA TYR A 720 -39.47 -8.74 -15.14
C TYR A 720 -38.42 -8.83 -14.06
N TYR A 721 -37.15 -8.71 -14.45
CA TYR A 721 -36.02 -8.76 -13.55
C TYR A 721 -35.70 -7.37 -13.00
N LEU A 722 -35.58 -7.25 -11.68
CA LEU A 722 -35.24 -6.01 -10.99
C LEU A 722 -33.95 -6.17 -10.19
N GLU A 723 -32.96 -5.35 -10.54
CA GLU A 723 -31.72 -5.14 -9.80
C GLU A 723 -31.93 -4.09 -8.72
N ARG A 724 -30.93 -3.94 -7.84
CA ARG A 724 -30.92 -2.86 -6.84
C ARG A 724 -31.00 -1.51 -7.54
N GLY A 725 -32.04 -0.73 -7.23
CA GLY A 725 -32.29 0.54 -7.90
C GLY A 725 -33.64 1.14 -7.56
N GLU A 726 -33.86 2.33 -8.08
CA GLU A 726 -35.13 3.05 -7.99
C GLU A 726 -35.80 3.02 -9.36
N TYR A 727 -37.03 2.52 -9.42
CA TYR A 727 -37.81 2.41 -10.65
C TYR A 727 -39.05 3.30 -10.57
N SER A 728 -38.99 4.46 -11.22
CA SER A 728 -40.01 5.49 -11.12
C SER A 728 -41.28 5.19 -11.92
N LYS A 729 -41.18 4.32 -12.94
CA LYS A 729 -42.25 3.97 -13.90
C LYS A 729 -42.12 2.52 -14.38
N PRO A 730 -43.22 1.86 -14.82
CA PRO A 730 -43.17 0.45 -15.24
C PRO A 730 -42.26 0.14 -16.43
N MET A 731 -42.04 1.12 -17.30
CA MET A 731 -41.15 1.00 -18.45
C MET A 731 -39.69 0.77 -18.03
N GLU A 732 -39.28 1.22 -16.84
CA GLU A 732 -37.90 1.11 -16.36
C GLU A 732 -37.51 -0.33 -15.96
N TRP A 733 -38.49 -1.17 -15.56
CA TRP A 733 -38.27 -2.63 -15.40
C TRP A 733 -38.72 -3.44 -16.62
N GLY A 734 -39.00 -2.77 -17.75
CA GLY A 734 -39.33 -3.41 -19.03
C GLY A 734 -40.79 -3.83 -19.20
N ALA A 735 -41.71 -3.37 -18.34
CA ALA A 735 -43.13 -3.63 -18.50
C ALA A 735 -43.83 -2.59 -19.39
N ALA A 736 -44.75 -3.05 -20.24
CA ALA A 736 -45.59 -2.18 -21.08
C ALA A 736 -46.83 -1.64 -20.33
N SER A 737 -47.18 -2.25 -19.20
CA SER A 737 -48.29 -1.88 -18.32
C SER A 737 -47.85 -1.98 -16.85
N PRO A 738 -48.54 -1.30 -15.91
CA PRO A 738 -48.24 -1.40 -14.48
C PRO A 738 -48.71 -2.71 -13.84
N VAL A 739 -49.24 -3.67 -14.63
CA VAL A 739 -49.84 -4.89 -14.11
C VAL A 739 -48.76 -5.83 -13.57
N VAL A 740 -48.74 -5.99 -12.25
CA VAL A 740 -47.87 -6.94 -11.54
C VAL A 740 -48.74 -7.62 -10.48
N GLN A 741 -48.84 -8.95 -10.56
CA GLN A 741 -49.78 -9.73 -9.75
C GLN A 741 -49.09 -10.70 -8.80
N SER A 742 -47.79 -10.94 -8.94
CA SER A 742 -46.95 -11.62 -7.95
C SER A 742 -45.49 -11.20 -8.10
N PHE A 743 -44.69 -11.37 -7.05
CA PHE A 743 -43.26 -11.10 -7.09
C PHE A 743 -42.50 -12.00 -6.11
N ARG A 744 -41.24 -12.32 -6.42
CA ARG A 744 -40.40 -13.12 -5.52
C ARG A 744 -38.94 -12.71 -5.58
N ARG A 745 -38.21 -13.05 -4.53
CA ARG A 745 -36.77 -12.90 -4.40
C ARG A 745 -36.05 -13.90 -5.31
N ILE A 746 -34.90 -13.49 -5.83
CA ILE A 746 -33.96 -14.41 -6.48
C ILE A 746 -32.94 -14.81 -5.43
N ALA A 747 -33.07 -16.02 -4.93
CA ALA A 747 -32.12 -16.67 -4.04
C ALA A 747 -31.63 -17.96 -4.71
N GLU A 748 -30.37 -18.32 -4.45
CA GLU A 748 -29.82 -19.64 -4.75
C GLU A 748 -30.13 -20.65 -3.65
#